data_AF-A0A8S0ZAH1-F1
#
_entry.id   AF-A0A8S0ZAH1-F1
#
_cell.length_a   1.000
_cell.length_b   1.000
_cell.length_c   1.000
_cell.angle_alpha   90.00
_cell.angle_beta   90.00
_cell.angle_gamma   90.00
#
_symmetry.space_group_name_H-M   'P 1'
#
loop_
_entity.id
_entity.type
_entity.pdbx_description
1 polymer ?
#
loop_
_entity_poly.entity_id
_entity_poly.type
_entity_poly.pdbx_seq_one_letter_code
_entity_poly.pdbx_strand_id
1 'polypeptide(L)'
;MYLSKKPVQKERPQWGSQWEFLMSCIATSVGLGNIWRFPFVCYENGGGAFLIPYLVVLIFIGKPIYYLETSLGQFSSNNCVKVWDVVPALRGTGFVQTLSAVYVLSYYMSIVGLCIYYLVMSVQSTLPWSVCKAMWSNCVPSGQYSPDPSSGKSSAEFYFMQVVLQGKTQIHDGIGTPLWHLALCLFLGWISVFLINVRGIKTSGKVSYFLALFPHVILVILLIRSVTLPGASKGILFFITPVWSRIMELKVWYAAVTQAFFSLSICSGALIVFSSYNRFGQDVYRDSLIVSTLDTFTSLISGFTIFGMLGNLAHQLGYDDVQNVIGTGGSSLVFISYPDAIAQSPFFPQLFAFLFFFMMLVLGVGSGVALHSTMNTILLDYFPNVPTVTMSGLTCFIGFFLGLIYTTPGGQHMLQLVDFYGGTFMRLFAAITETMGIFWIYGLENMCLDIEFMLHKKTCFYWRICWSIITPLLMFSVFVYSLVTKQIPKFGDTYIYPESAFIAGSTLQYSGVALIPIVMIITFYKFWTHRYVQTIKQSFKPLPTYGPSNPAKREEWLKFITQAREDRENMRRNRLHHLIMILSGAYRWGHLKTLIDTTKECLNSLESMNISTSTWDPMIIYITVQKLDYDTHKDWEYHVSREYQTELPTLQNMITFLDSRIHTLELTCSPSSSSQKSFKPIERSCHSSAVNIMCKLCKGQHLLCHCKEFVKLDPEKKSEVVKSNRLCYNCLSPGHPVYYCKQKTSCKICGKRHHSLLHHSKKREDFQDTEKNATTPEISMNTLNEQQENLLDESIIVNFAHKQRRALLATALVPVRTSAPYLAIRTLQQLSTDEMNNPIGARILAEEFYVDDCISSHDTVEDAIEASQELIKILESGGFILQKWASNSKEFLNTIPQSLKSISVDAQENFIKTLGLIWNMKTDTFHYQIKFPPKSALITKRIILGDIQRLFDPLGWISPAIITAKILIQNIWKERLGWDEEVGKSTEVEWSKIRDSFKHLHRIKIQRWMGKEVNDEIYLHGYCDASIKAYCAVVYYRLKKENGEVRTGIIASRTKVAPVKVISLPRLELCGAVLLARLLTQVREALRLPESNSYAWTDSTVVLSWLSGDPNRWKQFVSNRVVEILDNVPCSRWYHVRSKDNPADIGSRGVYVGNLIDNKLWWEGPESLKEKDVKFSRFTINPTELEIKKIPFEISEV
;
A
#
# COMPACT_ATOMS: atom_id res chain seq x y z
N MET A 1 -44.34 -22.26 -4.68
CA MET A 1 -43.48 -23.06 -3.79
C MET A 1 -42.36 -22.14 -3.29
N TYR A 2 -42.22 -21.98 -1.98
CA TYR A 2 -41.54 -20.88 -1.29
C TYR A 2 -40.09 -20.60 -1.78
N LEU A 3 -39.92 -19.53 -2.55
CA LEU A 3 -38.62 -18.85 -2.70
C LEU A 3 -38.33 -18.15 -1.37
N SER A 4 -37.64 -18.82 -0.46
CA SER A 4 -37.12 -18.17 0.75
C SER A 4 -36.19 -17.04 0.32
N LYS A 5 -36.56 -15.79 0.60
CA LYS A 5 -35.65 -14.66 0.55
C LYS A 5 -34.38 -15.06 1.32
N LYS A 6 -33.24 -15.25 0.64
CA LYS A 6 -31.96 -15.40 1.33
C LYS A 6 -31.80 -14.17 2.24
N PRO A 7 -31.55 -14.34 3.55
CA PRO A 7 -31.39 -13.20 4.44
C PRO A 7 -30.23 -12.34 3.91
N VAL A 8 -30.46 -11.04 3.75
CA VAL A 8 -29.41 -10.07 3.42
C VAL A 8 -28.34 -10.20 4.49
N GLN A 9 -27.17 -10.72 4.11
CA GLN A 9 -26.08 -11.00 5.03
C GLN A 9 -25.54 -9.66 5.53
N LYS A 10 -25.75 -9.38 6.82
CA LYS A 10 -25.33 -8.12 7.45
C LYS A 10 -23.81 -8.00 7.36
N GLU A 11 -23.32 -6.90 6.80
CA GLU A 11 -21.87 -6.67 6.69
C GLU A 11 -21.21 -6.70 8.08
N ARG A 12 -20.07 -7.38 8.16
CA ARG A 12 -19.29 -7.50 9.41
C ARG A 12 -18.75 -6.11 9.80
N PRO A 13 -18.84 -5.71 11.08
CA PRO A 13 -18.32 -4.42 11.52
C PRO A 13 -16.81 -4.35 11.28
N GLN A 14 -16.28 -3.15 11.00
CA GLN A 14 -14.85 -2.94 10.78
C GLN A 14 -14.23 -2.07 11.87
N TRP A 15 -12.91 -2.16 12.04
CA TRP A 15 -12.15 -1.22 12.87
C TRP A 15 -12.32 0.22 12.37
N GLY A 16 -12.32 1.19 13.30
CA GLY A 16 -12.40 2.61 12.97
C GLY A 16 -11.15 3.10 12.22
N SER A 17 -9.98 2.55 12.57
CA SER A 17 -8.70 2.81 11.90
C SER A 17 -7.77 1.59 11.93
N GLN A 18 -6.75 1.58 11.07
CA GLN A 18 -5.68 0.56 11.11
C GLN A 18 -4.89 0.59 12.42
N TRP A 19 -4.77 1.76 13.06
CA TRP A 19 -4.10 1.89 14.35
C TRP A 19 -4.87 1.21 15.49
N GLU A 20 -6.20 1.20 15.45
CA GLU A 20 -7.02 0.48 16.45
C GLU A 20 -6.75 -1.03 16.40
N PHE A 21 -6.64 -1.60 15.19
CA PHE A 21 -6.25 -2.99 14.99
C PHE A 21 -4.84 -3.26 15.53
N LEU A 22 -3.85 -2.45 15.13
CA LEU A 22 -2.46 -2.61 15.57
C LEU A 22 -2.33 -2.53 17.09
N MET A 23 -2.96 -1.54 17.73
CA MET A 23 -2.93 -1.40 19.19
C MET A 23 -3.62 -2.56 19.89
N SER A 24 -4.72 -3.08 19.34
CA SER A 24 -5.40 -4.26 19.90
C SER A 24 -4.51 -5.51 19.81
N CYS A 25 -3.77 -5.68 18.72
CA CYS A 25 -2.77 -6.73 18.57
C CYS A 25 -1.60 -6.60 19.55
N ILE A 26 -1.10 -5.37 19.78
CA ILE A 26 -0.05 -5.11 20.77
C ILE A 26 -0.56 -5.43 22.18
N ALA A 27 -1.74 -4.95 22.56
CA ALA A 27 -2.34 -5.23 23.87
C ALA A 27 -2.65 -6.72 24.10
N THR A 28 -2.80 -7.50 23.02
CA THR A 28 -2.99 -8.96 23.10
C THR A 28 -1.67 -9.68 23.29
N SER A 29 -0.67 -9.32 22.48
CA SER A 29 0.63 -10.01 22.40
C SER A 29 1.58 -9.61 23.53
N VAL A 30 1.46 -8.38 24.04
CA VAL A 30 2.20 -7.94 25.22
C VAL A 30 1.30 -8.17 26.43
N GLY A 31 1.53 -9.29 27.13
CA GLY A 31 0.73 -9.71 28.28
C GLY A 31 1.55 -9.92 29.54
N LEU A 32 0.93 -10.54 30.55
CA LEU A 32 1.59 -10.89 31.82
C LEU A 32 2.84 -11.77 31.58
N GLY A 33 2.78 -12.66 30.57
CA GLY A 33 3.85 -13.58 30.19
C GLY A 33 5.18 -12.88 29.85
N ASN A 34 5.14 -11.72 29.19
CA ASN A 34 6.34 -10.93 28.88
C ASN A 34 7.02 -10.43 30.15
N ILE A 35 6.25 -10.16 31.21
CA ILE A 35 6.77 -9.53 32.42
C ILE A 35 7.41 -10.54 33.36
N TRP A 36 6.73 -11.65 33.65
CA TRP A 36 7.17 -12.61 34.69
C TRP A 36 7.67 -13.96 34.17
N ARG A 37 7.18 -14.43 33.02
CA ARG A 37 7.42 -15.78 32.53
C ARG A 37 8.66 -15.77 31.66
N PHE A 38 8.79 -14.80 30.75
CA PHE A 38 9.98 -14.69 29.91
C PHE A 38 11.27 -14.57 30.73
N PRO A 39 11.39 -13.68 31.75
CA PRO A 39 12.61 -13.59 32.53
C PRO A 39 12.91 -14.89 33.29
N PHE A 40 11.88 -15.52 33.86
CA PHE A 40 12.01 -16.78 34.58
C PHE A 40 12.47 -17.94 33.66
N VAL A 41 11.81 -18.11 32.52
CA VAL A 41 12.15 -19.13 31.53
C VAL A 41 13.56 -18.90 30.97
N CYS A 42 13.95 -17.64 30.74
CA CYS A 42 15.30 -17.30 30.31
C CYS A 42 16.34 -17.78 31.33
N TYR A 43 16.10 -17.51 32.61
CA TYR A 43 16.96 -17.95 33.70
C TYR A 43 17.06 -19.49 33.79
N GLU A 44 15.93 -20.20 33.88
CA GLU A 44 15.93 -21.67 34.03
C GLU A 44 16.61 -22.41 32.88
N ASN A 45 16.68 -21.78 31.70
CA ASN A 45 17.14 -22.40 30.46
C ASN A 45 18.50 -21.84 29.97
N GLY A 46 19.31 -21.33 30.90
CA GLY A 46 20.72 -20.97 30.62
C GLY A 46 21.00 -19.47 30.50
N GLY A 47 20.15 -18.62 31.09
CA GLY A 47 20.33 -17.17 31.11
C GLY A 47 20.42 -16.60 29.69
N GLY A 48 21.44 -15.79 29.42
CA GLY A 48 21.60 -15.15 28.11
C GLY A 48 21.71 -16.12 26.93
N ALA A 49 22.08 -17.38 27.17
CA ALA A 49 22.13 -18.42 26.14
C ALA A 49 20.73 -18.74 25.58
N PHE A 50 19.67 -18.65 26.39
CA PHE A 50 18.29 -18.89 25.99
C PHE A 50 17.77 -17.90 24.94
N LEU A 51 18.32 -16.68 24.91
CA LEU A 51 17.93 -15.66 23.93
C LEU A 51 18.14 -16.12 22.49
N ILE A 52 19.14 -16.98 22.24
CA ILE A 52 19.43 -17.49 20.90
C ILE A 52 18.30 -18.44 20.43
N PRO A 53 17.98 -19.55 21.13
CA PRO A 53 16.81 -20.37 20.82
C PRO A 53 15.52 -19.57 20.71
N TYR A 54 15.28 -18.62 21.62
CA TYR A 54 14.08 -17.78 21.59
C TYR A 54 13.98 -16.94 20.31
N LEU A 55 15.04 -16.25 19.92
CA LEU A 55 15.05 -15.44 18.69
C LEU A 55 14.93 -16.30 17.43
N VAL A 56 15.57 -17.47 17.40
CA VAL A 56 15.44 -18.42 16.28
C VAL A 56 13.99 -18.88 16.15
N VAL A 57 13.37 -19.30 17.26
CA VAL A 57 11.95 -19.70 17.29
C VAL A 57 11.05 -18.54 16.86
N LEU A 58 11.28 -17.33 17.37
CA LEU A 58 10.47 -16.17 17.02
C LEU A 58 10.54 -15.86 15.51
N ILE A 59 11.74 -15.95 14.91
CA ILE A 59 11.94 -15.73 13.47
C ILE A 59 11.27 -16.85 12.67
N PHE A 60 11.56 -18.12 12.94
CA PHE A 60 11.11 -19.23 12.08
C PHE A 60 9.73 -19.80 12.39
N ILE A 61 9.14 -19.46 13.52
CA ILE A 61 7.82 -19.96 13.96
C ILE A 61 6.90 -18.79 14.32
N GLY A 62 7.33 -17.93 15.25
CA GLY A 62 6.49 -16.84 15.77
C GLY A 62 5.98 -15.90 14.69
N LYS A 63 6.89 -15.26 13.95
CA LYS A 63 6.58 -14.33 12.86
C LYS A 63 5.76 -14.97 11.73
N PRO A 64 6.14 -16.15 11.19
CA PRO A 64 5.38 -16.84 10.14
C PRO A 64 3.96 -17.19 10.53
N ILE A 65 3.75 -17.72 11.75
CA ILE A 65 2.39 -18.09 12.19
C ILE A 65 1.55 -16.84 12.47
N TYR A 66 2.13 -15.80 13.09
CA TYR A 66 1.42 -14.55 13.33
C TYR A 66 0.95 -13.90 12.02
N TYR A 67 1.83 -13.84 11.01
CA TYR A 67 1.48 -13.31 9.70
C TYR A 67 0.44 -14.18 8.97
N LEU A 68 0.52 -15.51 9.14
CA LEU A 68 -0.48 -16.45 8.63
C LEU A 68 -1.87 -16.20 9.22
N GLU A 69 -2.03 -16.24 10.54
CA GLU A 69 -3.34 -16.12 11.20
C GLU A 69 -4.02 -14.78 10.90
N THR A 70 -3.24 -13.70 10.91
CA THR A 70 -3.74 -12.36 10.58
C THR A 70 -4.11 -12.21 9.10
N SER A 71 -3.40 -12.87 8.19
CA SER A 71 -3.77 -12.87 6.77
C SER A 71 -5.02 -13.71 6.51
N LEU A 72 -5.12 -14.88 7.15
CA LEU A 72 -6.24 -15.82 6.99
C LEU A 72 -7.56 -15.23 7.51
N GLY A 73 -7.52 -14.55 8.66
CA GLY A 73 -8.68 -13.86 9.21
C GLY A 73 -9.11 -12.67 8.36
N GLN A 74 -8.18 -11.80 7.93
CA GLN A 74 -8.52 -10.66 7.06
C GLN A 74 -9.09 -11.09 5.71
N PHE A 75 -8.49 -12.11 5.08
CA PHE A 75 -8.90 -12.59 3.76
C PHE A 75 -10.32 -13.15 3.77
N SER A 76 -10.65 -14.00 4.75
CA SER A 76 -11.96 -14.66 4.85
C SER A 76 -13.05 -13.79 5.49
N SER A 77 -12.65 -12.82 6.33
CA SER A 77 -13.55 -12.04 7.20
C SER A 77 -14.49 -12.91 8.06
N ASN A 78 -14.06 -14.12 8.40
CA ASN A 78 -14.80 -15.09 9.22
C ASN A 78 -14.12 -15.30 10.58
N ASN A 79 -14.86 -15.83 11.57
CA ASN A 79 -14.28 -16.26 12.85
C ASN A 79 -13.36 -17.48 12.70
N CYS A 80 -12.58 -17.79 13.75
CA CYS A 80 -11.58 -18.86 13.77
C CYS A 80 -12.13 -20.29 13.57
N VAL A 81 -13.44 -20.54 13.71
CA VAL A 81 -14.05 -21.83 13.36
C VAL A 81 -14.48 -21.84 11.89
N LYS A 82 -15.13 -20.78 11.43
CA LYS A 82 -15.69 -20.70 10.07
C LYS A 82 -14.61 -20.47 9.00
N VAL A 83 -13.46 -19.93 9.37
CA VAL A 83 -12.29 -19.84 8.48
C VAL A 83 -11.86 -21.19 7.92
N TRP A 84 -12.10 -22.28 8.68
CA TRP A 84 -11.86 -23.65 8.27
C TRP A 84 -12.79 -24.18 7.18
N ASP A 85 -13.70 -23.37 6.65
CA ASP A 85 -14.37 -23.67 5.38
C ASP A 85 -13.35 -23.84 4.23
N VAL A 86 -12.09 -23.40 4.42
CA VAL A 86 -10.93 -23.73 3.56
C VAL A 86 -10.62 -25.24 3.50
N VAL A 87 -10.76 -25.95 4.61
CA VAL A 87 -10.59 -27.41 4.73
C VAL A 87 -11.62 -27.94 5.74
N PRO A 88 -12.84 -28.27 5.29
CA PRO A 88 -13.97 -28.60 6.17
C PRO A 88 -13.69 -29.74 7.15
N ALA A 89 -12.95 -30.77 6.72
CA ALA A 89 -12.55 -31.91 7.56
C ALA A 89 -11.71 -31.50 8.78
N LEU A 90 -10.99 -30.37 8.72
CA LEU A 90 -10.14 -29.84 9.79
C LEU A 90 -10.81 -28.72 10.60
N ARG A 91 -12.12 -28.50 10.43
CA ARG A 91 -12.88 -27.49 11.18
C ARG A 91 -12.84 -27.67 12.70
N GLY A 92 -12.53 -28.88 13.17
CA GLY A 92 -12.24 -29.15 14.58
C GLY A 92 -11.10 -28.28 15.13
N THR A 93 -10.11 -27.90 14.31
CA THR A 93 -8.97 -27.07 14.73
C THR A 93 -9.42 -25.76 15.36
N GLY A 94 -10.37 -25.04 14.75
CA GLY A 94 -10.91 -23.80 15.32
C GLY A 94 -11.64 -24.00 16.65
N PHE A 95 -12.31 -25.15 16.83
CA PHE A 95 -12.93 -25.50 18.12
C PHE A 95 -11.89 -25.79 19.19
N VAL A 96 -10.78 -26.46 18.85
CA VAL A 96 -9.66 -26.70 19.78
C VAL A 96 -8.99 -25.40 20.19
N GLN A 97 -8.74 -24.49 19.23
CA GLN A 97 -8.19 -23.15 19.51
C GLN A 97 -9.10 -22.39 20.49
N THR A 98 -10.41 -22.39 20.25
CA THR A 98 -11.39 -21.72 21.12
C THR A 98 -11.44 -22.37 22.51
N LEU A 99 -11.50 -23.71 22.60
CA LEU A 99 -11.53 -24.40 23.88
C LEU A 99 -10.27 -24.13 24.71
N SER A 100 -9.10 -24.12 24.07
CA SER A 100 -7.86 -23.74 24.73
C SER A 100 -7.90 -22.29 25.22
N ALA A 101 -8.43 -21.36 24.42
CA ALA A 101 -8.61 -19.98 24.84
C ALA A 101 -9.55 -19.85 26.05
N VAL A 102 -10.61 -20.66 26.14
CA VAL A 102 -11.52 -20.70 27.31
C VAL A 102 -10.81 -21.23 28.56
N TYR A 103 -10.02 -22.31 28.44
CA TYR A 103 -9.25 -22.82 29.57
C TYR A 103 -8.26 -21.78 30.10
N VAL A 104 -7.53 -21.12 29.21
CA VAL A 104 -6.58 -20.05 29.59
C VAL A 104 -7.32 -18.89 30.23
N LEU A 105 -8.37 -18.38 29.59
CA LEU A 105 -9.12 -17.24 30.09
C LEU A 105 -9.71 -17.50 31.48
N SER A 106 -10.10 -18.75 31.77
CA SER A 106 -10.71 -19.13 33.05
C SER A 106 -9.79 -18.84 34.25
N TYR A 107 -8.52 -19.26 34.19
CA TYR A 107 -7.55 -19.01 35.28
C TYR A 107 -6.86 -17.65 35.12
N TYR A 108 -6.71 -17.16 33.88
CA TYR A 108 -6.01 -15.90 33.64
C TYR A 108 -6.73 -14.72 34.32
N MET A 109 -8.06 -14.74 34.36
CA MET A 109 -8.84 -13.71 35.06
C MET A 109 -8.74 -13.79 36.59
N SER A 110 -8.40 -14.96 37.18
CA SER A 110 -8.13 -15.04 38.62
C SER A 110 -6.78 -14.39 38.98
N ILE A 111 -5.78 -14.50 38.11
CA ILE A 111 -4.51 -13.78 38.23
C ILE A 111 -4.73 -12.26 38.14
N VAL A 112 -5.56 -11.80 37.20
CA VAL A 112 -5.97 -10.39 37.13
C VAL A 112 -6.66 -9.95 38.43
N GLY A 113 -7.49 -10.81 39.01
CA GLY A 113 -8.09 -10.59 40.33
C GLY A 113 -7.04 -10.40 41.44
N LEU A 114 -5.98 -11.22 41.46
CA LEU A 114 -4.85 -11.05 42.39
C LEU A 114 -4.13 -9.70 42.17
N CYS A 115 -3.93 -9.28 40.92
CA CYS A 115 -3.35 -7.96 40.62
C CYS A 115 -4.22 -6.82 41.17
N ILE A 116 -5.55 -6.90 41.06
CA ILE A 116 -6.49 -5.92 41.63
C ILE A 116 -6.36 -5.89 43.16
N TYR A 117 -6.29 -7.06 43.80
CA TYR A 117 -6.12 -7.15 45.25
C TYR A 117 -4.85 -6.45 45.72
N TYR A 118 -3.70 -6.77 45.11
CA TYR A 118 -2.42 -6.14 45.46
C TYR A 118 -2.37 -4.65 45.12
N LEU A 119 -3.02 -4.22 44.04
CA LEU A 119 -3.13 -2.80 43.67
C LEU A 119 -3.85 -2.00 44.77
N VAL A 120 -4.98 -2.52 45.27
CA VAL A 120 -5.74 -1.88 46.37
C VAL A 120 -4.91 -1.87 47.66
N MET A 121 -4.23 -2.96 47.97
CA MET A 121 -3.39 -3.06 49.17
C MET A 121 -2.13 -2.16 49.10
N SER A 122 -1.70 -1.76 47.90
CA SER A 122 -0.56 -0.85 47.71
C SER A 122 -0.83 0.59 48.15
N VAL A 123 -2.10 0.97 48.38
CA VAL A 123 -2.50 2.33 48.79
C VAL A 123 -2.36 2.55 50.30
N GLN A 124 -2.10 1.48 51.07
CA GLN A 124 -1.90 1.59 52.52
C GLN A 124 -0.61 2.36 52.87
N SER A 125 -0.61 3.05 54.01
CA SER A 125 0.54 3.83 54.48
C SER A 125 1.78 2.97 54.67
N THR A 126 1.61 1.73 55.08
CA THR A 126 2.65 0.70 55.13
C THR A 126 2.21 -0.48 54.26
N LEU A 127 3.13 -1.02 53.46
CA LEU A 127 2.82 -2.16 52.60
C LEU A 127 2.55 -3.39 53.47
N PRO A 128 1.40 -4.09 53.34
CA PRO A 128 1.05 -5.21 54.22
C PRO A 128 2.03 -6.37 54.21
N TRP A 129 2.77 -6.54 53.11
CA TRP A 129 3.79 -7.56 52.91
C TRP A 129 5.20 -7.13 53.36
N SER A 130 5.38 -5.89 53.84
CA SER A 130 6.67 -5.37 54.30
C SER A 130 6.99 -5.70 55.77
N VAL A 131 5.98 -6.08 56.56
CA VAL A 131 6.10 -6.33 58.01
C VAL A 131 5.65 -7.73 58.38
N CYS A 132 6.31 -8.33 59.36
CA CYS A 132 5.90 -9.61 59.94
C CYS A 132 4.74 -9.41 60.93
N LYS A 133 3.72 -10.27 60.86
CA LYS A 133 2.65 -10.34 61.87
C LYS A 133 3.07 -11.25 63.02
N ALA A 134 2.61 -10.96 64.24
CA ALA A 134 2.90 -11.74 65.44
C ALA A 134 2.52 -13.22 65.36
N MET A 135 1.62 -13.58 64.43
CA MET A 135 1.16 -14.96 64.22
C MET A 135 2.10 -15.80 63.33
N TRP A 136 3.11 -15.18 62.71
CA TRP A 136 4.03 -15.85 61.78
C TRP A 136 5.34 -16.22 62.48
N SER A 137 5.54 -17.51 62.75
CA SER A 137 6.82 -18.03 63.23
C SER A 137 7.85 -18.09 62.10
N ASN A 138 9.12 -17.79 62.40
CA ASN A 138 10.23 -17.78 61.44
C ASN A 138 10.01 -16.81 60.24
N CYS A 139 9.42 -15.63 60.49
CA CYS A 139 9.21 -14.59 59.49
C CYS A 139 10.34 -13.55 59.49
N VAL A 140 10.84 -13.22 58.30
CA VAL A 140 11.82 -12.13 58.09
C VAL A 140 11.10 -10.93 57.44
N PRO A 141 11.14 -9.72 58.03
CA PRO A 141 10.42 -8.57 57.50
C PRO A 141 11.07 -8.06 56.21
N SER A 142 10.30 -8.02 55.12
CA SER A 142 10.73 -7.51 53.82
C SER A 142 11.03 -6.00 53.81
N GLY A 143 10.66 -5.23 54.84
CA GLY A 143 10.91 -3.80 54.93
C GLY A 143 12.19 -3.40 55.69
N GLN A 144 12.93 -4.34 56.27
CA GLN A 144 14.10 -4.07 57.11
C GLN A 144 15.24 -5.06 56.82
N TYR A 145 16.49 -4.57 56.89
CA TYR A 145 17.68 -5.40 56.77
C TYR A 145 17.85 -6.28 58.01
N SER A 146 17.92 -7.60 57.83
CA SER A 146 18.22 -8.57 58.89
C SER A 146 19.61 -9.19 58.65
N PRO A 147 20.54 -9.12 59.61
CA PRO A 147 21.91 -9.62 59.45
C PRO A 147 22.05 -11.15 59.59
N ASP A 148 20.97 -11.89 59.84
CA ASP A 148 21.01 -13.34 60.09
C ASP A 148 20.42 -14.14 58.91
N PRO A 149 21.26 -14.75 58.03
CA PRO A 149 20.82 -15.36 56.77
C PRO A 149 20.27 -16.79 56.90
N SER A 150 20.18 -17.35 58.11
CA SER A 150 19.74 -18.74 58.31
C SER A 150 18.40 -18.86 59.05
N SER A 151 17.38 -19.33 58.31
CA SER A 151 16.16 -20.08 58.75
C SER A 151 14.77 -19.41 58.77
N GLY A 152 14.54 -18.27 58.09
CA GLY A 152 13.20 -17.67 57.99
C GLY A 152 12.69 -17.44 56.55
N LYS A 153 11.38 -17.47 56.34
CA LYS A 153 10.70 -17.09 55.08
C LYS A 153 10.33 -15.61 55.10
N SER A 154 10.26 -14.94 53.94
CA SER A 154 9.98 -13.50 53.90
C SER A 154 8.52 -13.19 54.25
N SER A 155 8.28 -11.98 54.80
CA SER A 155 6.93 -11.52 55.12
C SER A 155 6.02 -11.46 53.89
N ALA A 156 6.59 -11.24 52.69
CA ALA A 156 5.86 -11.30 51.44
C ALA A 156 5.35 -12.72 51.11
N GLU A 157 6.16 -13.76 51.36
CA GLU A 157 5.74 -15.15 51.15
C GLU A 157 4.61 -15.55 52.10
N PHE A 158 4.74 -15.22 53.38
CA PHE A 158 3.69 -15.47 54.37
C PHE A 158 2.40 -14.71 54.05
N TYR A 159 2.52 -13.45 53.64
CA TYR A 159 1.37 -12.65 53.22
C TYR A 159 0.63 -13.32 52.07
N PHE A 160 1.33 -13.71 51.00
CA PHE A 160 0.70 -14.35 49.84
C PHE A 160 0.06 -15.70 50.19
N MET A 161 0.80 -16.59 50.85
CA MET A 161 0.36 -17.97 51.10
C MET A 161 -0.70 -18.04 52.21
N GLN A 162 -0.54 -17.31 53.32
CA GLN A 162 -1.43 -17.43 54.48
C GLN A 162 -2.56 -16.39 54.52
N VAL A 163 -2.34 -15.17 54.02
CA VAL A 163 -3.36 -14.10 54.08
C VAL A 163 -4.16 -14.03 52.80
N VAL A 164 -3.49 -13.95 51.65
CA VAL A 164 -4.16 -13.75 50.35
C VAL A 164 -4.84 -15.02 49.89
N LEU A 165 -4.07 -16.10 49.71
CA LEU A 165 -4.56 -17.38 49.21
C LEU A 165 -5.22 -18.24 50.30
N GLN A 166 -4.82 -18.07 51.57
CA GLN A 166 -5.18 -18.99 52.65
C GLN A 166 -4.91 -20.45 52.26
N GLY A 167 -3.77 -20.67 51.60
CA GLY A 167 -3.49 -21.85 50.79
C GLY A 167 -3.39 -23.13 51.62
N LYS A 168 -4.02 -24.20 51.11
CA LYS A 168 -3.86 -25.55 51.69
C LYS A 168 -2.61 -26.25 51.17
N THR A 169 -1.99 -27.06 52.02
CA THR A 169 -0.75 -27.78 51.72
C THR A 169 -0.97 -28.95 50.75
N GLN A 170 -2.14 -29.60 50.77
CA GLN A 170 -2.48 -30.71 49.88
C GLN A 170 -3.86 -30.53 49.24
N ILE A 171 -4.05 -31.08 48.03
CA ILE A 171 -5.36 -31.07 47.35
C ILE A 171 -6.39 -31.98 48.04
N HIS A 172 -5.91 -33.00 48.77
CA HIS A 172 -6.75 -33.98 49.49
C HIS A 172 -7.54 -33.38 50.64
N ASP A 173 -7.04 -32.28 51.21
CA ASP A 173 -7.72 -31.55 52.28
C ASP A 173 -8.97 -30.79 51.78
N GLY A 174 -9.33 -30.97 50.50
CA GLY A 174 -10.46 -30.35 49.81
C GLY A 174 -10.13 -28.94 49.32
N ILE A 175 -10.73 -28.54 48.21
CA ILE A 175 -10.46 -27.26 47.54
C ILE A 175 -10.88 -26.04 48.41
N GLY A 176 -11.86 -26.23 49.29
CA GLY A 176 -12.40 -25.15 50.14
C GLY A 176 -13.46 -24.30 49.43
N THR A 177 -13.98 -23.30 50.13
CA THR A 177 -14.96 -22.35 49.58
C THR A 177 -14.28 -21.15 48.93
N PRO A 178 -14.88 -20.51 47.92
CA PRO A 178 -14.32 -19.31 47.30
C PRO A 178 -14.14 -18.20 48.33
N LEU A 179 -12.92 -17.62 48.38
CA LEU A 179 -12.63 -16.51 49.28
C LEU A 179 -13.33 -15.25 48.78
N TRP A 180 -14.15 -14.63 49.63
CA TRP A 180 -15.02 -13.52 49.22
C TRP A 180 -14.23 -12.32 48.66
N HIS A 181 -13.06 -12.01 49.23
CA HIS A 181 -12.23 -10.88 48.78
C HIS A 181 -11.62 -11.12 47.40
N LEU A 182 -11.17 -12.36 47.12
CA LEU A 182 -10.68 -12.74 45.80
C LEU A 182 -11.81 -12.88 44.78
N ALA A 183 -12.97 -13.39 45.20
CA ALA A 183 -14.17 -13.46 44.36
C ALA A 183 -14.64 -12.06 43.94
N LEU A 184 -14.60 -11.07 44.84
CA LEU A 184 -14.89 -9.67 44.50
C LEU A 184 -13.88 -9.12 43.49
N CYS A 185 -12.59 -9.38 43.66
CA CYS A 185 -11.57 -8.93 42.71
C CYS A 185 -11.72 -9.60 41.34
N LEU A 186 -12.05 -10.90 41.31
CA LEU A 186 -12.39 -11.63 40.08
C LEU A 186 -13.61 -11.01 39.37
N PHE A 187 -14.65 -10.67 40.13
CA PHE A 187 -15.84 -10.00 39.62
C PHE A 187 -15.51 -8.64 38.98
N LEU A 188 -14.67 -7.83 39.64
CA LEU A 188 -14.18 -6.55 39.10
C LEU A 188 -13.34 -6.74 37.82
N GLY A 189 -12.53 -7.80 37.75
CA GLY A 189 -11.80 -8.19 36.55
C GLY A 189 -12.75 -8.48 35.38
N TRP A 190 -13.78 -9.30 35.60
CA TRP A 190 -14.79 -9.60 34.58
C TRP A 190 -15.66 -8.40 34.19
N ILE A 191 -16.00 -7.51 35.13
CA ILE A 191 -16.64 -6.22 34.82
C ILE A 191 -15.76 -5.40 33.88
N SER A 192 -14.45 -5.34 34.13
CA SER A 192 -13.52 -4.59 33.29
C SER A 192 -13.52 -5.13 31.85
N VAL A 193 -13.46 -6.45 31.68
CA VAL A 193 -13.54 -7.11 30.36
C VAL A 193 -14.89 -6.84 29.69
N PHE A 194 -15.99 -6.91 30.44
CA PHE A 194 -17.34 -6.64 29.95
C PHE A 194 -17.48 -5.19 29.44
N LEU A 195 -17.06 -4.20 30.24
CA LEU A 195 -17.15 -2.78 29.88
C LEU A 195 -16.35 -2.46 28.61
N ILE A 196 -15.18 -3.09 28.43
CA ILE A 196 -14.36 -2.91 27.23
C ILE A 196 -15.02 -3.56 25.99
N ASN A 197 -15.65 -4.72 26.16
CA ASN A 197 -16.30 -5.46 25.08
C ASN A 197 -17.79 -5.16 24.89
N VAL A 198 -18.36 -4.19 25.62
CA VAL A 198 -19.81 -3.93 25.65
C VAL A 198 -20.38 -3.62 24.26
N ARG A 199 -19.63 -2.90 23.39
CA ARG A 199 -19.99 -2.66 21.99
C ARG A 199 -19.04 -3.38 21.01
N GLY A 200 -18.40 -4.46 21.46
CA GLY A 200 -17.42 -5.23 20.69
C GLY A 200 -16.20 -4.38 20.28
N ILE A 201 -15.75 -4.55 19.04
CA ILE A 201 -14.54 -3.88 18.52
C ILE A 201 -14.60 -2.35 18.56
N LYS A 202 -15.79 -1.74 18.54
CA LYS A 202 -15.95 -0.27 18.55
C LYS A 202 -15.53 0.36 19.88
N THR A 203 -15.69 -0.35 20.99
CA THR A 203 -15.21 0.07 22.32
C THR A 203 -13.82 -0.47 22.57
N SER A 204 -13.60 -1.76 22.30
CA SER A 204 -12.30 -2.40 22.52
C SER A 204 -11.19 -1.69 21.75
N GLY A 205 -11.37 -1.34 20.47
CA GLY A 205 -10.35 -0.68 19.66
C GLY A 205 -9.90 0.68 20.19
N LYS A 206 -10.81 1.44 20.82
CA LYS A 206 -10.48 2.73 21.45
C LYS A 206 -9.74 2.56 22.77
N VAL A 207 -10.14 1.58 23.58
CA VAL A 207 -9.48 1.29 24.86
C VAL A 207 -8.10 0.67 24.63
N SER A 208 -7.90 -0.07 23.54
CA SER A 208 -6.61 -0.68 23.17
C SER A 208 -5.45 0.30 23.07
N TYR A 209 -5.67 1.58 22.73
CA TYR A 209 -4.61 2.59 22.77
C TYR A 209 -3.99 2.73 24.16
N PHE A 210 -4.83 2.77 25.19
CA PHE A 210 -4.37 2.83 26.58
C PHE A 210 -3.75 1.50 27.00
N LEU A 211 -4.42 0.38 26.72
CA LEU A 211 -3.95 -0.96 27.10
C LEU A 211 -2.58 -1.31 26.48
N ALA A 212 -2.31 -0.85 25.26
CA ALA A 212 -1.05 -1.11 24.57
C ALA A 212 0.08 -0.15 25.02
N LEU A 213 -0.19 1.16 25.09
CA LEU A 213 0.88 2.16 25.28
C LEU A 213 1.25 2.35 26.75
N PHE A 214 0.28 2.36 27.65
CA PHE A 214 0.50 2.73 29.04
C PHE A 214 1.44 1.77 29.80
N PRO A 215 1.38 0.43 29.59
CA PRO A 215 2.34 -0.47 30.21
C PRO A 215 3.78 -0.18 29.83
N HIS A 216 4.05 0.24 28.59
CA HIS A 216 5.40 0.58 28.15
C HIS A 216 5.93 1.83 28.86
N VAL A 217 5.07 2.81 29.14
CA VAL A 217 5.43 4.00 29.94
C VAL A 217 5.84 3.58 31.35
N ILE A 218 5.03 2.73 32.01
CA ILE A 218 5.37 2.23 33.34
C ILE A 218 6.64 1.39 33.32
N LEU A 219 6.79 0.52 32.32
CA LEU A 219 7.95 -0.34 32.20
C LEU A 219 9.25 0.46 32.07
N VAL A 220 9.24 1.58 31.35
CA VAL A 220 10.39 2.51 31.27
C VAL A 220 10.66 3.17 32.63
N ILE A 221 9.64 3.60 33.36
CA ILE A 221 9.80 4.17 34.70
C ILE A 221 10.43 3.13 35.65
N LEU A 222 9.91 1.90 35.64
CA LEU A 222 10.44 0.81 36.46
C LEU A 222 11.84 0.37 36.03
N LEU A 223 12.16 0.43 34.73
CA LEU A 223 13.52 0.17 34.23
C LEU A 223 14.50 1.20 34.77
N ILE A 224 14.20 2.50 34.63
CA ILE A 224 15.05 3.59 35.13
C ILE A 224 15.25 3.43 36.64
N ARG A 225 14.19 3.08 37.37
CA ARG A 225 14.30 2.81 38.80
C ARG A 225 15.17 1.59 39.09
N SER A 226 14.94 0.48 38.37
CA SER A 226 15.67 -0.77 38.56
C SER A 226 17.17 -0.59 38.36
N VAL A 227 17.60 0.07 37.27
CA VAL A 227 19.03 0.26 36.97
C VAL A 227 19.73 1.25 37.91
N THR A 228 18.98 2.08 38.63
CA THR A 228 19.53 3.03 39.61
C THR A 228 19.67 2.43 41.02
N LEU A 229 19.15 1.22 41.25
CA LEU A 229 19.27 0.55 42.54
C LEU A 229 20.69 -0.02 42.76
N PRO A 230 21.23 0.05 43.99
CA PRO A 230 22.53 -0.54 44.29
C PRO A 230 22.48 -2.07 44.14
N GLY A 231 23.47 -2.67 43.49
CA GLY A 231 23.49 -4.12 43.25
C GLY A 231 22.66 -4.59 42.03
N ALA A 232 21.94 -3.70 41.34
CA ALA A 232 21.17 -4.05 40.15
C ALA A 232 22.03 -4.66 39.02
N SER A 233 23.29 -4.21 38.92
CA SER A 233 24.26 -4.75 37.96
C SER A 233 24.52 -6.25 38.15
N LYS A 234 24.50 -6.77 39.39
CA LYS A 234 24.68 -8.21 39.66
C LYS A 234 23.56 -9.03 39.01
N GLY A 235 22.31 -8.61 39.20
CA GLY A 235 21.16 -9.29 38.64
C GLY A 235 21.06 -9.16 37.11
N ILE A 236 21.33 -7.97 36.56
CA ILE A 236 21.37 -7.78 35.10
C ILE A 236 22.47 -8.63 34.46
N LEU A 237 23.66 -8.68 35.07
CA LEU A 237 24.75 -9.54 34.60
C LEU A 237 24.35 -11.01 34.66
N PHE A 238 23.68 -11.42 35.75
CA PHE A 238 23.16 -12.78 35.89
C PHE A 238 22.16 -13.15 34.77
N PHE A 239 21.28 -12.23 34.39
CA PHE A 239 20.33 -12.44 33.29
C PHE A 239 21.01 -12.61 31.92
N ILE A 240 22.08 -11.84 31.64
CA ILE A 240 22.77 -11.86 30.34
C ILE A 240 23.85 -12.94 30.26
N THR A 241 24.36 -13.45 31.39
CA THR A 241 25.47 -14.41 31.40
C THR A 241 25.03 -15.72 30.73
N PRO A 242 25.67 -16.14 29.62
CA PRO A 242 25.23 -17.30 28.86
C PRO A 242 25.83 -18.60 29.41
N VAL A 243 24.97 -19.59 29.69
CA VAL A 243 25.39 -20.97 29.99
C VAL A 243 25.27 -21.83 28.72
N TRP A 244 26.34 -21.90 27.94
CA TRP A 244 26.34 -22.52 26.61
C TRP A 244 25.96 -24.00 26.58
N SER A 245 26.23 -24.75 27.66
CA SER A 245 25.90 -26.18 27.75
C SER A 245 24.39 -26.44 27.65
N ARG A 246 23.56 -25.49 28.10
CA ARG A 246 22.10 -25.63 28.10
C ARG A 246 21.48 -25.59 26.71
N ILE A 247 22.10 -24.92 25.72
CA ILE A 247 21.53 -24.79 24.35
C ILE A 247 21.35 -26.16 23.67
N MET A 248 22.18 -27.14 24.01
CA MET A 248 22.10 -28.49 23.46
C MET A 248 20.94 -29.32 24.03
N GLU A 249 20.31 -28.87 25.13
CA GLU A 249 19.17 -29.54 25.72
C GLU A 249 17.89 -29.25 24.93
N LEU A 250 17.19 -30.29 24.48
CA LEU A 250 15.88 -30.17 23.80
C LEU A 250 14.83 -29.44 24.65
N LYS A 251 14.93 -29.51 25.99
CA LYS A 251 14.08 -28.78 26.93
C LYS A 251 14.11 -27.27 26.69
N VAL A 252 15.29 -26.70 26.38
CA VAL A 252 15.48 -25.27 26.14
C VAL A 252 14.72 -24.81 24.89
N TRP A 253 14.75 -25.61 23.83
CA TRP A 253 14.01 -25.33 22.59
C TRP A 253 12.51 -25.48 22.76
N TYR A 254 12.06 -26.50 23.51
CA TYR A 254 10.66 -26.64 23.90
C TYR A 254 10.17 -25.42 24.70
N ALA A 255 10.97 -24.95 25.66
CA ALA A 255 10.67 -23.75 26.45
C ALA A 255 10.60 -22.49 25.58
N ALA A 256 11.49 -22.35 24.59
CA ALA A 256 11.47 -21.23 23.64
C ALA A 256 10.21 -21.21 22.77
N VAL A 257 9.78 -22.37 22.24
CA VAL A 257 8.55 -22.50 21.44
C VAL A 257 7.32 -22.20 22.25
N THR A 258 7.19 -22.81 23.42
CA THR A 258 6.05 -22.56 24.30
C THR A 258 6.01 -21.09 24.72
N GLN A 259 7.15 -20.48 25.06
CA GLN A 259 7.21 -19.05 25.37
C GLN A 259 6.72 -18.19 24.19
N ALA A 260 7.17 -18.45 22.97
CA ALA A 260 6.71 -17.69 21.79
C ALA A 260 5.20 -17.81 21.55
N PHE A 261 4.61 -18.99 21.79
CA PHE A 261 3.18 -19.26 21.64
C PHE A 261 2.33 -18.45 22.63
N PHE A 262 2.74 -18.45 23.90
CA PHE A 262 2.04 -17.70 24.94
C PHE A 262 2.28 -16.19 24.84
N SER A 263 3.46 -15.76 24.39
CA SER A 263 3.78 -14.34 24.20
C SER A 263 2.95 -13.76 23.06
N LEU A 264 3.13 -14.26 21.83
CA LEU A 264 2.46 -13.71 20.65
C LEU A 264 0.97 -14.08 20.54
N SER A 265 0.44 -14.90 21.46
CA SER A 265 -0.93 -15.41 21.43
C SER A 265 -1.32 -16.11 20.11
N ILE A 266 -0.33 -16.67 19.41
CA ILE A 266 -0.53 -17.41 18.16
C ILE A 266 -1.24 -18.75 18.41
N CYS A 267 -1.99 -19.22 17.42
CA CYS A 267 -2.78 -20.46 17.48
C CYS A 267 -3.83 -20.48 18.61
N SER A 268 -4.24 -19.29 19.09
CA SER A 268 -5.37 -19.12 20.02
C SER A 268 -6.69 -18.80 19.30
N GLY A 269 -6.61 -18.48 18.00
CA GLY A 269 -7.75 -17.97 17.21
C GLY A 269 -8.05 -16.47 17.42
N ALA A 270 -7.46 -15.82 18.42
CA ALA A 270 -7.71 -14.40 18.70
C ALA A 270 -7.23 -13.48 17.56
N LEU A 271 -6.07 -13.78 16.97
CA LEU A 271 -5.51 -13.02 15.85
C LEU A 271 -6.36 -13.16 14.58
N ILE A 272 -6.90 -14.35 14.32
CA ILE A 272 -7.85 -14.59 13.22
C ILE A 272 -9.12 -13.76 13.43
N VAL A 273 -9.66 -13.75 14.65
CA VAL A 273 -10.86 -12.97 14.97
C VAL A 273 -10.61 -11.46 14.85
N PHE A 274 -9.50 -10.93 15.38
CA PHE A 274 -9.20 -9.50 15.27
C PHE A 274 -8.96 -9.06 13.82
N SER A 275 -8.24 -9.85 13.04
CA SER A 275 -8.01 -9.55 11.63
C SER A 275 -9.26 -9.70 10.76
N SER A 276 -10.24 -10.52 11.16
CA SER A 276 -11.53 -10.65 10.45
C SER A 276 -12.33 -9.35 10.36
N TYR A 277 -12.01 -8.37 11.22
CA TYR A 277 -12.63 -7.05 11.25
C TYR A 277 -11.82 -5.99 10.48
N ASN A 278 -10.70 -6.37 9.85
CA ASN A 278 -9.90 -5.45 9.04
C ASN A 278 -10.57 -5.16 7.70
N ARG A 279 -10.16 -4.04 7.10
CA ARG A 279 -10.47 -3.77 5.70
C ARG A 279 -9.64 -4.70 4.82
N PHE A 280 -10.22 -5.18 3.73
CA PHE A 280 -9.59 -6.20 2.87
C PHE A 280 -8.17 -5.86 2.39
N GLY A 281 -7.92 -4.60 2.00
CA GLY A 281 -6.60 -4.15 1.49
C GLY A 281 -5.69 -3.52 2.55
N GLN A 282 -5.96 -3.71 3.84
CA GLN A 282 -5.14 -3.15 4.92
C GLN A 282 -3.80 -3.90 5.01
N ASP A 283 -2.71 -3.17 5.25
CA ASP A 283 -1.35 -3.73 5.26
C ASP A 283 -1.03 -4.54 6.53
N VAL A 284 -1.52 -5.78 6.57
CA VAL A 284 -1.28 -6.75 7.66
C VAL A 284 0.19 -7.13 7.77
N TYR A 285 0.92 -7.12 6.66
CA TYR A 285 2.34 -7.47 6.65
C TYR A 285 3.12 -6.53 7.56
N ARG A 286 2.94 -5.21 7.40
CA ARG A 286 3.57 -4.21 8.28
C ARG A 286 3.17 -4.41 9.74
N ASP A 287 1.87 -4.60 9.99
CA ASP A 287 1.35 -4.69 11.35
C ASP A 287 1.88 -5.94 12.08
N SER A 288 1.97 -7.09 11.40
CA SER A 288 2.54 -8.34 11.93
C SER A 288 4.03 -8.22 12.29
N LEU A 289 4.81 -7.49 11.49
CA LEU A 289 6.23 -7.26 11.76
C LEU A 289 6.47 -6.35 12.96
N ILE A 290 5.64 -5.30 13.12
CA ILE A 290 5.74 -4.39 14.26
C ILE A 290 5.44 -5.15 15.56
N VAL A 291 4.33 -5.87 15.64
CA VAL A 291 3.89 -6.54 16.87
C VAL A 291 4.89 -7.62 17.31
N SER A 292 5.30 -8.49 16.39
CA SER A 292 6.25 -9.56 16.70
C SER A 292 7.63 -9.08 17.13
N THR A 293 8.06 -7.92 16.62
CA THR A 293 9.34 -7.32 17.02
C THR A 293 9.20 -6.61 18.37
N LEU A 294 8.10 -5.87 18.59
CA LEU A 294 7.82 -5.17 19.83
C LEU A 294 7.71 -6.14 21.02
N ASP A 295 7.04 -7.28 20.84
CA ASP A 295 6.94 -8.35 21.84
C ASP A 295 8.32 -8.75 22.42
N THR A 296 9.32 -8.92 21.56
CA THR A 296 10.68 -9.29 21.98
C THR A 296 11.36 -8.17 22.74
N PHE A 297 11.22 -6.94 22.26
CA PHE A 297 11.78 -5.78 22.96
C PHE A 297 11.16 -5.63 24.34
N THR A 298 9.84 -5.79 24.47
CA THR A 298 9.15 -5.67 25.76
C THR A 298 9.55 -6.78 26.72
N SER A 299 9.67 -8.02 26.24
CA SER A 299 10.18 -9.16 27.02
C SER A 299 11.61 -8.93 27.52
N LEU A 300 12.51 -8.41 26.68
CA LEU A 300 13.89 -8.09 27.06
C LEU A 300 13.96 -6.95 28.07
N ILE A 301 13.24 -5.84 27.82
CA ILE A 301 13.17 -4.70 28.75
C ILE A 301 12.64 -5.17 30.10
N SER A 302 11.60 -5.99 30.12
CA SER A 302 11.10 -6.56 31.37
C SER A 302 12.16 -7.41 32.05
N GLY A 303 12.87 -8.28 31.32
CA GLY A 303 13.99 -9.05 31.86
C GLY A 303 15.02 -8.19 32.59
N PHE A 304 15.46 -7.08 31.98
CA PHE A 304 16.36 -6.13 32.61
C PHE A 304 15.78 -5.48 33.86
N THR A 305 14.52 -5.02 33.78
CA THR A 305 13.82 -4.40 34.92
C THR A 305 13.72 -5.36 36.10
N ILE A 306 13.26 -6.59 35.84
CA ILE A 306 13.04 -7.65 36.83
C ILE A 306 14.34 -8.06 37.49
N PHE A 307 15.35 -8.43 36.70
CA PHE A 307 16.60 -8.93 37.25
C PHE A 307 17.42 -7.81 37.90
N GLY A 308 17.28 -6.56 37.47
CA GLY A 308 17.88 -5.43 38.20
C GLY A 308 17.28 -5.26 39.61
N MET A 309 15.96 -5.44 39.78
CA MET A 309 15.32 -5.40 41.10
C MET A 309 15.75 -6.59 41.97
N LEU A 310 15.79 -7.81 41.40
CA LEU A 310 16.25 -9.00 42.12
C LEU A 310 17.74 -8.93 42.49
N GLY A 311 18.58 -8.30 41.65
CA GLY A 311 19.99 -8.07 41.95
C GLY A 311 20.18 -7.11 43.13
N ASN A 312 19.35 -6.07 43.23
CA ASN A 312 19.33 -5.19 44.39
C ASN A 312 18.91 -5.95 45.66
N LEU A 313 17.86 -6.77 45.59
CA LEU A 313 17.40 -7.60 46.70
C LEU A 313 18.49 -8.57 47.17
N ALA A 314 19.16 -9.28 46.25
CA ALA A 314 20.27 -10.18 46.58
C ALA A 314 21.43 -9.43 47.25
N HIS A 315 21.76 -8.23 46.76
CA HIS A 315 22.80 -7.39 47.34
C HIS A 315 22.45 -6.91 48.75
N GLN A 316 21.18 -6.54 48.99
CA GLN A 316 20.71 -6.10 50.29
C GLN A 316 20.62 -7.25 51.30
N LEU A 317 20.24 -8.45 50.87
CA LEU A 317 20.20 -9.64 51.73
C LEU A 317 21.59 -10.28 51.95
N GLY A 318 22.64 -9.75 51.32
CA GLY A 318 23.99 -10.29 51.43
C GLY A 318 24.20 -11.63 50.71
N TYR A 319 23.33 -11.99 49.77
CA TYR A 319 23.51 -13.18 48.94
C TYR A 319 24.48 -12.89 47.78
N ASP A 320 25.46 -13.78 47.61
CA ASP A 320 26.39 -13.73 46.48
C ASP A 320 25.73 -14.21 45.17
N ASP A 321 24.80 -15.16 45.28
CA ASP A 321 24.03 -15.68 44.16
C ASP A 321 22.58 -15.16 44.18
N VAL A 322 22.15 -14.60 43.05
CA VAL A 322 20.78 -14.11 42.82
C VAL A 322 19.76 -15.27 42.82
N GLN A 323 20.19 -16.51 42.61
CA GLN A 323 19.29 -17.69 42.66
C GLN A 323 18.57 -17.83 43.99
N ASN A 324 19.19 -17.43 45.10
CA ASN A 324 18.61 -17.59 46.44
C ASN A 324 17.42 -16.66 46.70
N VAL A 325 17.21 -15.63 45.86
CA VAL A 325 16.06 -14.71 45.97
C VAL A 325 14.98 -14.97 44.92
N ILE A 326 15.27 -15.83 43.93
CA ILE A 326 14.31 -16.23 42.91
C ILE A 326 13.49 -17.38 43.50
N GLY A 327 12.25 -17.09 43.93
CA GLY A 327 11.34 -18.13 44.43
C GLY A 327 11.02 -19.19 43.37
N THR A 328 10.34 -20.27 43.79
CA THR A 328 9.77 -21.26 42.86
C THR A 328 8.94 -20.52 41.82
N GLY A 329 9.27 -20.62 40.53
CA GLY A 329 8.75 -19.71 39.49
C GLY A 329 7.23 -19.67 39.29
N GLY A 330 6.80 -18.91 38.28
CA GLY A 330 5.38 -18.68 37.99
C GLY A 330 4.82 -17.52 38.81
N SER A 331 3.64 -17.71 39.42
CA SER A 331 2.93 -16.62 40.10
C SER A 331 3.63 -16.12 41.36
N SER A 332 4.39 -16.97 42.03
CA SER A 332 5.17 -16.61 43.22
C SER A 332 6.20 -15.53 42.92
N LEU A 333 6.79 -15.50 41.72
CA LEU A 333 7.73 -14.44 41.34
C LEU A 333 7.07 -13.04 41.41
N VAL A 334 5.81 -12.92 41.02
CA VAL A 334 5.08 -11.65 40.99
C VAL A 334 4.42 -11.27 42.29
N PHE A 335 3.94 -12.24 43.06
CA PHE A 335 3.19 -11.95 44.28
C PHE A 335 4.02 -12.13 45.57
N ILE A 336 5.24 -12.64 45.44
CA ILE A 336 6.21 -12.79 46.54
C ILE A 336 7.48 -12.00 46.23
N SER A 337 8.28 -12.43 45.25
CA SER A 337 9.63 -11.86 45.03
C SER A 337 9.64 -10.38 44.64
N TYR A 338 8.74 -9.91 43.76
CA TYR A 338 8.69 -8.46 43.45
C TYR A 338 8.15 -7.60 44.58
N PRO A 339 7.04 -7.96 45.26
CA PRO A 339 6.59 -7.23 46.45
C PRO A 339 7.68 -7.11 47.50
N ASP A 340 8.48 -8.16 47.67
CA ASP A 340 9.65 -8.18 48.56
C ASP A 340 10.72 -7.15 48.11
N ALA A 341 11.14 -7.21 46.84
CA ALA A 341 12.12 -6.26 46.29
C ALA A 341 11.62 -4.80 46.30
N ILE A 342 10.33 -4.57 46.03
CA ILE A 342 9.72 -3.24 46.06
C ILE A 342 9.64 -2.72 47.49
N ALA A 343 9.33 -3.56 48.48
CA ALA A 343 9.26 -3.15 49.88
C ALA A 343 10.62 -2.65 50.42
N GLN A 344 11.74 -3.16 49.89
CA GLN A 344 13.09 -2.75 50.27
C GLN A 344 13.58 -1.49 49.52
N SER A 345 12.77 -0.95 48.61
CA SER A 345 13.13 0.26 47.88
C SER A 345 13.18 1.49 48.81
N PRO A 346 14.29 2.24 48.84
CA PRO A 346 14.48 3.36 49.79
C PRO A 346 13.61 4.58 49.52
N PHE A 347 12.98 4.67 48.35
CA PHE A 347 12.17 5.83 47.94
C PHE A 347 10.75 5.37 47.62
N PHE A 348 9.79 5.81 48.44
CA PHE A 348 8.34 5.68 48.26
C PHE A 348 7.87 4.33 47.63
N PRO A 349 8.07 3.20 48.34
CA PRO A 349 7.79 1.85 47.82
C PRO A 349 6.32 1.63 47.42
N GLN A 350 5.39 2.38 48.01
CA GLN A 350 3.95 2.33 47.69
C GLN A 350 3.67 2.73 46.24
N LEU A 351 4.32 3.77 45.72
CA LEU A 351 4.14 4.20 44.34
C LEU A 351 4.62 3.14 43.35
N PHE A 352 5.78 2.54 43.61
CA PHE A 352 6.33 1.50 42.74
C PHE A 352 5.49 0.23 42.76
N ALA A 353 4.97 -0.16 43.94
CA ALA A 353 4.01 -1.26 44.05
C ALA A 353 2.72 -0.97 43.27
N PHE A 354 2.16 0.23 43.43
CA PHE A 354 0.96 0.65 42.70
C PHE A 354 1.18 0.63 41.19
N LEU A 355 2.27 1.24 40.70
CA LEU A 355 2.59 1.27 39.27
C LEU A 355 2.81 -0.14 38.71
N PHE A 356 3.53 -1.01 39.44
CA PHE A 356 3.78 -2.38 39.03
C PHE A 356 2.49 -3.19 38.91
N PHE A 357 1.65 -3.21 39.95
CA PHE A 357 0.39 -3.96 39.92
C PHE A 357 -0.64 -3.35 38.96
N PHE A 358 -0.61 -2.03 38.75
CA PHE A 358 -1.45 -1.38 37.75
C PHE A 358 -1.01 -1.75 36.33
N MET A 359 0.29 -1.78 36.05
CA MET A 359 0.83 -2.28 34.78
C MET A 359 0.38 -3.74 34.53
N MET A 360 0.50 -4.60 35.54
CA MET A 360 0.07 -6.00 35.45
C MET A 360 -1.44 -6.12 35.23
N LEU A 361 -2.26 -5.30 35.89
CA LEU A 361 -3.70 -5.22 35.63
C LEU A 361 -4.00 -4.85 34.18
N VAL A 362 -3.36 -3.79 33.66
CA VAL A 362 -3.58 -3.30 32.29
C VAL A 362 -3.18 -4.35 31.24
N LEU A 363 -2.01 -4.98 31.40
CA LEU A 363 -1.54 -6.07 30.52
C LEU A 363 -2.44 -7.31 30.61
N GLY A 364 -2.87 -7.68 31.81
CA GLY A 364 -3.80 -8.78 32.03
C GLY A 364 -5.16 -8.54 31.38
N VAL A 365 -5.76 -7.36 31.56
CA VAL A 365 -7.04 -7.03 30.93
C VAL A 365 -6.90 -6.98 29.40
N GLY A 366 -5.78 -6.48 28.87
CA GLY A 366 -5.48 -6.46 27.43
C GLY A 366 -5.59 -7.83 26.76
N SER A 367 -4.81 -8.81 27.24
CA SER A 367 -4.88 -10.18 26.70
C SER A 367 -6.21 -10.86 27.00
N GLY A 368 -6.81 -10.61 28.17
CA GLY A 368 -8.11 -11.19 28.56
C GLY A 368 -9.25 -10.75 27.63
N VAL A 369 -9.27 -9.48 27.22
CA VAL A 369 -10.26 -8.93 26.27
C VAL A 369 -10.21 -9.65 24.92
N ALA A 370 -9.02 -9.97 24.41
CA ALA A 370 -8.85 -10.65 23.14
C ALA A 370 -9.30 -12.12 23.18
N LEU A 371 -8.92 -12.86 24.23
CA LEU A 371 -9.37 -14.24 24.44
C LEU A 371 -10.90 -14.30 24.58
N HIS A 372 -11.49 -13.40 25.38
CA HIS A 372 -12.94 -13.30 25.53
C HIS A 372 -13.63 -12.96 24.20
N SER A 373 -13.09 -12.01 23.43
CA SER A 373 -13.64 -11.60 22.13
C SER A 373 -13.67 -12.75 21.13
N THR A 374 -12.69 -13.67 21.19
CA THR A 374 -12.64 -14.87 20.33
C THR A 374 -13.88 -15.74 20.51
N MET A 375 -14.18 -16.12 21.75
CA MET A 375 -15.36 -16.92 22.08
C MET A 375 -16.66 -16.15 21.80
N ASN A 376 -16.73 -14.90 22.23
CA ASN A 376 -17.93 -14.07 22.07
C ASN A 376 -18.29 -13.87 20.58
N THR A 377 -17.30 -13.69 19.71
CA THR A 377 -17.49 -13.55 18.27
C THR A 377 -18.04 -14.81 17.62
N ILE A 378 -17.57 -16.00 18.03
CA ILE A 378 -18.12 -17.26 17.53
C ILE A 378 -19.60 -17.39 17.91
N LEU A 379 -19.95 -17.07 19.16
CA LEU A 379 -21.33 -17.12 19.63
C LEU A 379 -22.22 -16.10 18.92
N LEU A 380 -21.72 -14.89 18.67
CA LEU A 380 -22.44 -13.86 17.91
C LEU A 380 -22.65 -14.26 16.44
N ASP A 381 -21.67 -14.91 15.82
CA ASP A 381 -21.80 -15.40 14.44
C ASP A 381 -22.77 -16.59 14.34
N TYR A 382 -22.95 -17.37 15.41
CA TYR A 382 -23.93 -18.47 15.48
C TYR A 382 -25.34 -18.00 15.86
N PHE A 383 -25.44 -16.98 16.72
CA PHE A 383 -26.68 -16.37 17.20
C PHE A 383 -26.79 -14.89 16.76
N PRO A 384 -26.99 -14.60 15.46
CA PRO A 384 -26.90 -13.25 14.90
C PRO A 384 -27.99 -12.28 15.39
N ASN A 385 -29.07 -12.81 15.99
CA ASN A 385 -30.18 -12.01 16.52
C ASN A 385 -29.93 -11.46 17.92
N VAL A 386 -28.91 -11.97 18.63
CA VAL A 386 -28.60 -11.53 19.99
C VAL A 386 -27.70 -10.29 19.93
N PRO A 387 -28.02 -9.20 20.64
CA PRO A 387 -27.18 -8.02 20.64
C PRO A 387 -25.85 -8.29 21.36
N THR A 388 -24.78 -7.65 20.89
CA THR A 388 -23.41 -7.80 21.42
C THR A 388 -23.32 -7.58 22.92
N VAL A 389 -24.05 -6.59 23.46
CA VAL A 389 -24.06 -6.30 24.90
C VAL A 389 -24.53 -7.50 25.72
N THR A 390 -25.64 -8.12 25.31
CA THR A 390 -26.23 -9.26 26.02
C THR A 390 -25.34 -10.50 25.91
N MET A 391 -24.77 -10.77 24.74
CA MET A 391 -23.88 -11.92 24.58
C MET A 391 -22.58 -11.75 25.38
N SER A 392 -21.96 -10.56 25.33
CA SER A 392 -20.79 -10.23 26.15
C SER A 392 -21.09 -10.34 27.65
N GLY A 393 -22.27 -9.89 28.08
CA GLY A 393 -22.70 -9.97 29.49
C GLY A 393 -22.87 -11.41 29.95
N LEU A 394 -23.57 -12.25 29.16
CA LEU A 394 -23.78 -13.66 29.45
C LEU A 394 -22.47 -14.45 29.53
N THR A 395 -21.58 -14.23 28.56
CA THR A 395 -20.29 -14.93 28.49
C THR A 395 -19.34 -14.51 29.61
N CYS A 396 -19.29 -13.23 29.98
CA CYS A 396 -18.56 -12.77 31.16
C CYS A 396 -19.15 -13.32 32.46
N PHE A 397 -20.48 -13.40 32.57
CA PHE A 397 -21.16 -13.97 33.74
C PHE A 397 -20.79 -15.45 33.91
N ILE A 398 -20.87 -16.26 32.84
CA ILE A 398 -20.43 -17.67 32.86
C ILE A 398 -18.95 -17.77 33.22
N GLY A 399 -18.10 -16.92 32.64
CA GLY A 399 -16.67 -16.87 32.92
C GLY A 399 -16.34 -16.57 34.39
N PHE A 400 -17.13 -15.70 35.03
CA PHE A 400 -17.01 -15.42 36.46
C PHE A 400 -17.26 -16.67 37.32
N PHE A 401 -18.34 -17.41 37.09
CA PHE A 401 -18.62 -18.64 37.86
C PHE A 401 -17.59 -19.73 37.62
N LEU A 402 -17.12 -19.90 36.38
CA LEU A 402 -16.03 -20.83 36.08
C LEU A 402 -14.73 -20.42 36.80
N GLY A 403 -14.48 -19.12 36.93
CA GLY A 403 -13.30 -18.59 37.60
C GLY A 403 -13.30 -18.73 39.14
N LEU A 404 -14.47 -18.93 39.78
CA LEU A 404 -14.58 -19.06 41.24
C LEU A 404 -13.81 -20.25 41.80
N ILE A 405 -13.59 -21.29 41.00
CA ILE A 405 -12.79 -22.45 41.44
C ILE A 405 -11.36 -22.05 41.80
N TYR A 406 -10.79 -21.04 41.12
CA TYR A 406 -9.42 -20.58 41.32
C TYR A 406 -9.28 -19.58 42.48
N THR A 407 -10.38 -19.07 43.04
CA THR A 407 -10.36 -18.14 44.20
C THR A 407 -10.54 -18.86 45.53
N THR A 408 -10.55 -20.19 45.51
CA THR A 408 -10.62 -21.04 46.70
C THR A 408 -9.22 -21.21 47.33
N PRO A 409 -9.11 -21.63 48.61
CA PRO A 409 -7.85 -22.03 49.25
C PRO A 409 -7.01 -23.05 48.47
N GLY A 410 -7.66 -23.96 47.74
CA GLY A 410 -7.00 -24.92 46.84
C GLY A 410 -6.87 -24.44 45.39
N GLY A 411 -7.24 -23.20 45.10
CA GLY A 411 -7.38 -22.67 43.74
C GLY A 411 -6.08 -22.63 42.96
N GLN A 412 -4.95 -22.43 43.64
CA GLN A 412 -3.62 -22.41 43.01
C GLN A 412 -3.20 -23.80 42.49
N HIS A 413 -3.57 -24.87 43.20
CA HIS A 413 -3.37 -26.25 42.72
C HIS A 413 -4.18 -26.51 41.46
N MET A 414 -5.42 -26.01 41.41
CA MET A 414 -6.30 -26.13 40.24
C MET A 414 -5.80 -25.30 39.06
N LEU A 415 -5.33 -24.07 39.30
CA LEU A 415 -4.75 -23.20 38.28
C LEU A 415 -3.58 -23.89 37.57
N GLN A 416 -2.64 -24.44 38.34
CA GLN A 416 -1.48 -25.13 37.76
C GLN A 416 -1.88 -26.40 37.00
N LEU A 417 -2.88 -27.14 37.49
CA LEU A 417 -3.40 -28.32 36.79
C LEU A 417 -3.99 -27.96 35.41
N VAL A 418 -4.85 -26.93 35.36
CA VAL A 418 -5.49 -26.48 34.12
C VAL A 418 -4.49 -25.84 33.16
N ASP A 419 -3.53 -25.04 33.64
CA ASP A 419 -2.51 -24.43 32.79
C ASP A 419 -1.61 -25.49 32.11
N PHE A 420 -1.16 -26.48 32.89
CA PHE A 420 -0.30 -27.55 32.38
C PHE A 420 -1.01 -28.42 31.33
N TYR A 421 -2.20 -28.94 31.64
CA TYR A 421 -2.91 -29.89 30.78
C TYR A 421 -3.74 -29.22 29.67
N GLY A 422 -4.42 -28.11 29.96
CA GLY A 422 -5.34 -27.43 29.04
C GLY A 422 -4.69 -26.35 28.17
N GLY A 423 -3.56 -25.79 28.61
CA GLY A 423 -2.94 -24.64 27.96
C GLY A 423 -2.04 -24.99 26.79
N THR A 424 -0.93 -25.67 27.07
CA THR A 424 0.21 -25.76 26.14
C THR A 424 0.02 -26.85 25.08
N PHE A 425 -0.37 -28.05 25.50
CA PHE A 425 -0.44 -29.22 24.60
C PHE A 425 -1.49 -29.06 23.51
N MET A 426 -2.69 -28.59 23.87
CA MET A 426 -3.79 -28.38 22.91
C MET A 426 -3.43 -27.35 21.84
N ARG A 427 -2.72 -26.27 22.21
CA ARG A 427 -2.25 -25.25 21.26
C ARG A 427 -1.18 -25.78 20.31
N LEU A 428 -0.22 -26.57 20.82
CA LEU A 428 0.77 -27.23 19.97
C LEU A 428 0.09 -28.16 18.95
N PHE A 429 -0.90 -28.95 19.39
CA PHE A 429 -1.65 -29.83 18.52
C PHE A 429 -2.45 -29.07 17.46
N ALA A 430 -3.16 -28.00 17.87
CA ALA A 430 -3.88 -27.12 16.96
C ALA A 430 -2.96 -26.42 15.95
N ALA A 431 -1.76 -26.00 16.36
CA ALA A 431 -0.76 -25.39 15.47
C ALA A 431 -0.27 -26.37 14.39
N ILE A 432 -0.08 -27.65 14.73
CA ILE A 432 0.30 -28.69 13.77
C ILE A 432 -0.83 -28.94 12.77
N THR A 433 -2.07 -29.10 13.24
CA THR A 433 -3.20 -29.30 12.32
C THR A 433 -3.46 -28.05 11.48
N GLU A 434 -3.20 -26.86 12.03
CA GLU A 434 -3.31 -25.60 11.30
C GLU A 434 -2.29 -25.50 10.16
N THR A 435 -1.01 -25.67 10.47
CA THR A 435 0.08 -25.61 9.48
C THR A 435 -0.04 -26.70 8.43
N MET A 436 -0.37 -27.94 8.81
CA MET A 436 -0.62 -29.04 7.87
C MET A 436 -1.84 -28.76 6.99
N GLY A 437 -2.93 -28.26 7.59
CA GLY A 437 -4.18 -27.94 6.90
C GLY A 437 -4.01 -26.84 5.84
N ILE A 438 -3.33 -25.75 6.18
CA ILE A 438 -3.16 -24.63 5.25
C ILE A 438 -2.06 -24.91 4.21
N PHE A 439 -0.89 -25.38 4.62
CA PHE A 439 0.25 -25.44 3.69
C PHE A 439 0.29 -26.70 2.85
N TRP A 440 -0.16 -27.85 3.38
CA TRP A 440 -0.06 -29.13 2.67
C TRP A 440 -1.39 -29.60 2.09
N ILE A 441 -2.54 -29.32 2.75
CA ILE A 441 -3.85 -29.69 2.23
C ILE A 441 -4.45 -28.61 1.34
N TYR A 442 -4.65 -27.39 1.85
CA TYR A 442 -5.11 -26.27 1.03
C TYR A 442 -4.06 -25.87 -0.01
N GLY A 443 -2.79 -25.90 0.39
CA GLY A 443 -1.63 -25.71 -0.48
C GLY A 443 -0.98 -24.34 -0.26
N LEU A 444 0.33 -24.35 0.03
CA LEU A 444 1.15 -23.15 0.23
C LEU A 444 0.95 -22.10 -0.86
N GLU A 445 0.88 -22.54 -2.11
CA GLU A 445 0.76 -21.64 -3.25
C GLU A 445 -0.59 -20.91 -3.27
N ASN A 446 -1.68 -21.62 -2.96
CA ASN A 446 -3.01 -21.00 -2.89
C ASN A 446 -3.03 -19.93 -1.80
N MET A 447 -2.44 -20.21 -0.63
CA MET A 447 -2.30 -19.20 0.42
C MET A 447 -1.45 -17.99 -0.01
N CYS A 448 -0.36 -18.22 -0.75
CA CYS A 448 0.48 -17.14 -1.25
C CYS A 448 -0.26 -16.28 -2.29
N LEU A 449 -1.07 -16.89 -3.16
CA LEU A 449 -1.93 -16.19 -4.11
C LEU A 449 -3.05 -15.41 -3.41
N ASP A 450 -3.64 -15.94 -2.35
CA ASP A 450 -4.64 -15.24 -1.55
C ASP A 450 -4.04 -13.96 -0.92
N ILE A 451 -2.82 -14.05 -0.38
CA ILE A 451 -2.08 -12.90 0.16
C ILE A 451 -1.71 -11.91 -0.95
N GLU A 452 -1.25 -12.39 -2.11
CA GLU A 452 -0.90 -11.54 -3.26
C GLU A 452 -2.13 -10.77 -3.77
N PHE A 453 -3.29 -11.43 -3.87
CA PHE A 453 -4.55 -10.79 -4.25
C PHE A 453 -5.00 -9.76 -3.20
N MET A 454 -4.81 -10.05 -1.92
CA MET A 454 -5.25 -9.19 -0.82
C MET A 454 -4.36 -7.94 -0.62
N LEU A 455 -3.04 -8.10 -0.69
CA LEU A 455 -2.06 -7.06 -0.34
C LEU A 455 -1.30 -6.48 -1.53
N HIS A 456 -1.45 -7.05 -2.73
CA HIS A 456 -0.62 -6.76 -3.91
C HIS A 456 0.89 -6.90 -3.65
N LYS A 457 1.27 -7.77 -2.71
CA LYS A 457 2.66 -8.06 -2.34
C LYS A 457 2.94 -9.54 -2.51
N LYS A 458 4.04 -9.88 -3.19
CA LYS A 458 4.51 -11.27 -3.31
C LYS A 458 5.20 -11.72 -2.03
N THR A 459 4.91 -12.94 -1.60
CA THR A 459 5.59 -13.59 -0.48
C THR A 459 7.00 -14.02 -0.91
N CYS A 460 8.03 -13.55 -0.21
CA CYS A 460 9.42 -13.92 -0.50
C CYS A 460 9.74 -15.36 -0.10
N PHE A 461 10.90 -15.85 -0.54
CA PHE A 461 11.41 -17.21 -0.28
C PHE A 461 11.38 -17.57 1.21
N TYR A 462 11.73 -16.62 2.09
CA TYR A 462 11.74 -16.80 3.54
C TYR A 462 10.37 -17.26 4.08
N TRP A 463 9.27 -16.61 3.71
CA TRP A 463 7.94 -17.00 4.20
C TRP A 463 7.54 -18.38 3.67
N ARG A 464 7.83 -18.64 2.39
CA ARG A 464 7.49 -19.89 1.71
C ARG A 464 8.21 -21.08 2.33
N ILE A 465 9.51 -20.98 2.61
CA ILE A 465 10.27 -22.06 3.24
C ILE A 465 9.89 -22.26 4.71
N CYS A 466 9.61 -21.18 5.44
CA CYS A 466 9.13 -21.26 6.82
C CYS A 466 7.81 -22.05 6.87
N TRP A 467 6.83 -21.63 6.08
CA TRP A 467 5.50 -22.23 6.05
C TRP A 467 5.50 -23.67 5.52
N SER A 468 6.28 -23.99 4.49
CA SER A 468 6.28 -25.35 3.92
C SER A 468 7.02 -26.39 4.74
N ILE A 469 8.18 -26.04 5.31
CA ILE A 469 9.14 -27.02 5.85
C ILE A 469 9.53 -26.68 7.29
N ILE A 470 10.08 -25.49 7.53
CA ILE A 470 10.76 -25.19 8.82
C ILE A 470 9.76 -25.19 9.98
N THR A 471 8.66 -24.44 9.86
CA THR A 471 7.65 -24.32 10.92
C THR A 471 6.99 -25.68 11.20
N PRO A 472 6.45 -26.43 10.20
CA PRO A 472 5.85 -27.74 10.46
C PRO A 472 6.82 -28.74 11.08
N LEU A 473 8.08 -28.80 10.60
CA LEU A 473 9.07 -29.76 11.10
C LEU A 473 9.49 -29.45 12.54
N LEU A 474 9.71 -28.17 12.87
CA LEU A 474 10.02 -27.77 14.25
C LEU A 474 8.82 -28.00 15.18
N MET A 475 7.60 -27.68 14.76
CA MET A 475 6.40 -27.96 15.54
C MET A 475 6.20 -29.44 15.81
N PHE A 476 6.40 -30.28 14.79
CA PHE A 476 6.31 -31.72 14.94
C PHE A 476 7.39 -32.27 15.88
N SER A 477 8.63 -31.79 15.76
CA SER A 477 9.74 -32.20 16.62
C SER A 477 9.48 -31.86 18.10
N VAL A 478 8.97 -30.66 18.36
CA VAL A 478 8.58 -30.19 19.71
C VAL A 478 7.41 -31.00 20.26
N PHE A 479 6.46 -31.37 19.41
CA PHE A 479 5.35 -32.22 19.80
C PHE A 479 5.79 -33.65 20.14
N VAL A 480 6.67 -34.26 19.36
CA VAL A 480 7.26 -35.56 19.66
C VAL A 480 8.03 -35.51 20.98
N TYR A 481 8.85 -34.47 21.18
CA TYR A 481 9.53 -34.25 22.46
C TYR A 481 8.53 -34.18 23.62
N SER A 482 7.47 -33.37 23.49
CA SER A 482 6.39 -33.23 24.48
C SER A 482 5.71 -34.57 24.83
N LEU A 483 5.55 -35.47 23.86
CA LEU A 483 4.99 -36.81 24.08
C LEU A 483 5.97 -37.73 24.82
N VAL A 484 7.26 -37.68 24.49
CA VAL A 484 8.30 -38.53 25.08
C VAL A 484 8.62 -38.10 26.52
N THR A 485 8.71 -36.80 26.78
CA THR A 485 9.09 -36.26 28.10
C THR A 485 7.90 -35.93 28.99
N LYS A 486 6.76 -36.58 28.79
CA LYS A 486 5.53 -36.32 29.57
C LYS A 486 5.76 -36.68 31.04
N GLN A 487 6.05 -35.67 31.87
CA GLN A 487 6.23 -35.81 33.30
C GLN A 487 4.96 -35.38 34.05
N ILE A 488 4.74 -35.99 35.22
CA ILE A 488 3.66 -35.62 36.12
C ILE A 488 3.98 -34.21 36.67
N PRO A 489 3.06 -33.23 36.57
CA PRO A 489 3.29 -31.92 37.14
C PRO A 489 3.51 -32.04 38.66
N LYS A 490 4.44 -31.25 39.20
CA LYS A 490 4.68 -31.12 40.64
C LYS A 490 4.29 -29.72 41.09
N PHE A 491 3.70 -29.60 42.29
CA PHE A 491 3.42 -28.31 42.89
C PHE A 491 4.56 -27.95 43.85
N GLY A 492 5.32 -26.89 43.54
CA GLY A 492 6.59 -26.63 44.22
C GLY A 492 7.59 -27.79 44.08
N ASP A 493 8.48 -27.94 45.05
CA ASP A 493 9.54 -28.97 45.00
C ASP A 493 9.12 -30.33 45.57
N THR A 494 8.09 -30.37 46.42
CA THR A 494 7.80 -31.52 47.28
C THR A 494 6.46 -32.21 47.02
N TYR A 495 5.46 -31.53 46.44
CA TYR A 495 4.11 -32.10 46.29
C TYR A 495 3.89 -32.71 44.91
N ILE A 496 3.52 -34.00 44.90
CA ILE A 496 3.13 -34.75 43.72
C ILE A 496 1.60 -34.87 43.70
N TYR A 497 1.00 -34.52 42.56
CA TYR A 497 -0.46 -34.61 42.40
C TYR A 497 -0.96 -36.06 42.47
N PRO A 498 -2.17 -36.29 43.02
CA PRO A 498 -2.77 -37.62 43.04
C PRO A 498 -3.16 -38.11 41.64
N GLU A 499 -3.31 -39.42 41.50
CA GLU A 499 -3.69 -40.07 40.24
C GLU A 499 -5.03 -39.57 39.69
N SER A 500 -5.99 -39.25 40.56
CA SER A 500 -7.28 -38.66 40.15
C SER A 500 -7.11 -37.31 39.45
N ALA A 501 -6.17 -36.48 39.91
CA ALA A 501 -5.84 -35.20 39.26
C ALA A 501 -5.14 -35.44 37.91
N PHE A 502 -4.32 -36.47 37.81
CA PHE A 502 -3.71 -36.89 36.54
C PHE A 502 -4.76 -37.35 35.52
N ILE A 503 -5.75 -38.16 35.93
CA ILE A 503 -6.85 -38.62 35.08
C ILE A 503 -7.71 -37.43 34.63
N ALA A 504 -8.06 -36.53 35.55
CA ALA A 504 -8.83 -35.32 35.24
C ALA A 504 -8.07 -34.40 34.26
N GLY A 505 -6.78 -34.14 34.52
CA GLY A 505 -5.92 -33.35 33.64
C GLY A 505 -5.76 -33.98 32.25
N SER A 506 -5.52 -35.29 32.19
CA SER A 506 -5.44 -36.01 30.92
C SER A 506 -6.76 -35.96 30.15
N THR A 507 -7.90 -36.05 30.84
CA THR A 507 -9.23 -35.92 30.22
C THR A 507 -9.42 -34.52 29.62
N LEU A 508 -9.04 -33.46 30.32
CA LEU A 508 -9.06 -32.09 29.79
C LEU A 508 -8.20 -31.99 28.53
N GLN A 509 -6.96 -32.48 28.58
CA GLN A 509 -6.01 -32.44 27.46
C GLN A 509 -6.55 -33.17 26.22
N TYR A 510 -7.02 -34.41 26.38
CA TYR A 510 -7.47 -35.24 25.26
C TYR A 510 -8.87 -34.88 24.75
N SER A 511 -9.71 -34.24 25.58
CA SER A 511 -11.02 -33.74 25.14
C SER A 511 -10.89 -32.75 23.96
N GLY A 512 -9.93 -31.83 24.05
CA GLY A 512 -9.61 -30.92 22.95
C GLY A 512 -9.09 -31.64 21.72
N VAL A 513 -8.13 -32.54 21.89
CA VAL A 513 -7.53 -33.32 20.80
C VAL A 513 -8.58 -34.14 20.04
N ALA A 514 -9.54 -34.74 20.77
CA ALA A 514 -10.60 -35.57 20.21
C ALA A 514 -11.60 -34.78 19.35
N LEU A 515 -11.74 -33.46 19.52
CA LEU A 515 -12.66 -32.65 18.72
C LEU A 515 -12.30 -32.67 17.22
N ILE A 516 -11.02 -32.77 16.87
CA ILE A 516 -10.58 -32.81 15.46
C ILE A 516 -11.07 -34.07 14.75
N PRO A 517 -10.76 -35.30 15.21
CA PRO A 517 -11.28 -36.51 14.57
C PRO A 517 -12.81 -36.62 14.66
N ILE A 518 -13.45 -36.17 15.74
CA ILE A 518 -14.93 -36.16 15.85
C ILE A 518 -15.55 -35.29 14.74
N VAL A 519 -15.07 -34.04 14.59
CA VAL A 519 -15.57 -33.13 13.54
C VAL A 519 -15.25 -33.66 12.14
N MET A 520 -14.09 -34.33 11.96
CA MET A 520 -13.73 -34.98 10.72
C MET A 520 -14.72 -36.10 10.35
N ILE A 521 -15.08 -36.96 11.30
CA ILE A 521 -16.08 -38.03 11.11
C ILE A 521 -17.45 -37.44 10.79
N ILE A 522 -17.89 -36.41 11.51
CA ILE A 522 -19.15 -35.70 11.24
C ILE A 522 -19.15 -35.11 9.82
N THR A 523 -18.01 -34.58 9.38
CA THR A 523 -17.85 -34.00 8.03
C THR A 523 -17.90 -35.08 6.95
N PHE A 524 -17.27 -36.24 7.17
CA PHE A 524 -17.38 -37.40 6.27
C PHE A 524 -18.80 -37.92 6.16
N TYR A 525 -19.54 -37.97 7.28
CA TYR A 525 -20.95 -38.33 7.28
C TYR A 525 -21.79 -37.31 6.50
N LYS A 526 -21.52 -36.01 6.67
CA LYS A 526 -22.25 -34.94 5.99
C LYS A 526 -22.03 -34.89 4.47
N PHE A 527 -20.81 -35.18 4.00
CA PHE A 527 -20.48 -35.25 2.58
C PHE A 527 -20.49 -36.68 2.03
N TRP A 528 -21.16 -37.60 2.72
CA TRP A 528 -21.18 -38.99 2.33
C TRP A 528 -21.73 -39.15 0.91
N THR A 529 -20.93 -39.77 0.06
CA THR A 529 -21.28 -40.23 -1.28
C THR A 529 -21.09 -41.75 -1.31
N HIS A 530 -21.82 -42.47 -2.16
CA HIS A 530 -21.71 -43.93 -2.31
C HIS A 530 -20.28 -44.45 -2.63
N ARG A 531 -19.31 -43.55 -2.89
CA ARG A 531 -17.88 -43.86 -3.09
C ARG A 531 -17.02 -43.21 -1.99
N TYR A 532 -16.28 -44.02 -1.23
CA TYR A 532 -15.46 -43.54 -0.11
C TYR A 532 -14.38 -42.51 -0.53
N VAL A 533 -13.69 -42.74 -1.65
CA VAL A 533 -12.62 -41.84 -2.15
C VAL A 533 -13.16 -40.45 -2.46
N GLN A 534 -14.37 -40.37 -3.02
CA GLN A 534 -14.98 -39.11 -3.41
C GLN A 534 -15.43 -38.31 -2.18
N THR A 535 -15.99 -38.99 -1.18
CA THR A 535 -16.32 -38.42 0.14
C THR A 535 -15.09 -37.79 0.79
N ILE A 536 -13.95 -38.51 0.83
CA ILE A 536 -12.70 -37.98 1.39
C ILE A 536 -12.23 -36.76 0.59
N LYS A 537 -12.14 -36.87 -0.74
CA LYS A 537 -11.71 -35.75 -1.60
C LYS A 537 -12.57 -34.50 -1.46
N GLN A 538 -13.90 -34.64 -1.33
CA GLN A 538 -14.81 -33.52 -1.16
C GLN A 538 -14.67 -32.87 0.22
N SER A 539 -14.41 -33.67 1.26
CA SER A 539 -14.30 -33.19 2.64
C SER A 539 -13.03 -32.36 2.90
N PHE A 540 -11.96 -32.59 2.11
CA PHE A 540 -10.71 -31.83 2.18
C PHE A 540 -10.62 -30.70 1.15
N LYS A 541 -11.64 -30.49 0.30
CA LYS A 541 -11.68 -29.37 -0.63
C LYS A 541 -12.32 -28.13 0.01
N PRO A 542 -11.87 -26.91 -0.35
CA PRO A 542 -12.49 -25.68 0.10
C PRO A 542 -13.98 -25.61 -0.27
N LEU A 543 -14.80 -25.17 0.67
CA LEU A 543 -16.21 -24.91 0.43
C LEU A 543 -16.42 -23.65 -0.43
N PRO A 544 -17.52 -23.55 -1.18
CA PRO A 544 -17.92 -22.33 -1.90
C PRO A 544 -18.22 -21.14 -0.96
N THR A 545 -18.17 -21.32 0.35
CA THR A 545 -18.29 -20.25 1.35
C THR A 545 -16.95 -19.61 1.69
N TYR A 546 -15.83 -20.31 1.48
CA TYR A 546 -14.48 -19.79 1.74
C TYR A 546 -14.04 -18.81 0.64
N GLY A 547 -13.36 -17.73 1.02
CA GLY A 547 -12.93 -16.64 0.14
C GLY A 547 -13.37 -15.26 0.63
N PRO A 548 -13.15 -14.20 -0.17
CA PRO A 548 -13.56 -12.84 0.19
C PRO A 548 -15.08 -12.78 0.45
N SER A 549 -15.46 -12.08 1.52
CA SER A 549 -16.87 -11.94 1.91
C SER A 549 -17.68 -11.05 0.95
N ASN A 550 -17.03 -10.09 0.28
CA ASN A 550 -17.68 -9.25 -0.73
C ASN A 550 -17.84 -10.03 -2.06
N PRO A 551 -19.07 -10.17 -2.60
CA PRO A 551 -19.32 -10.92 -3.84
C PRO A 551 -18.51 -10.44 -5.05
N ALA A 552 -18.32 -9.14 -5.24
CA ALA A 552 -17.57 -8.60 -6.37
C ALA A 552 -16.09 -8.97 -6.29
N LYS A 553 -15.47 -8.79 -5.12
CA LYS A 553 -14.08 -9.19 -4.87
C LYS A 553 -13.88 -10.70 -4.96
N ARG A 554 -14.89 -11.47 -4.59
CA ARG A 554 -14.86 -12.93 -4.71
C ARG A 554 -14.82 -13.36 -6.17
N GLU A 555 -15.58 -12.70 -7.05
CA GLU A 555 -15.55 -12.97 -8.49
C GLU A 555 -14.18 -12.63 -9.10
N GLU A 556 -13.62 -11.47 -8.75
CA GLU A 556 -12.26 -11.06 -9.17
C GLU A 556 -11.19 -12.04 -8.69
N TRP A 557 -11.27 -12.48 -7.43
CA TRP A 557 -10.36 -13.46 -6.86
C TRP A 557 -10.45 -14.82 -7.56
N LEU A 558 -11.67 -15.29 -7.86
CA LEU A 558 -11.85 -16.55 -8.59
C LEU A 558 -11.20 -16.48 -9.96
N LYS A 559 -11.39 -15.38 -10.71
CA LYS A 559 -10.73 -15.13 -12.01
C LYS A 559 -9.21 -15.14 -11.88
N PHE A 560 -8.68 -14.44 -10.87
CA PHE A 560 -7.25 -14.37 -10.56
C PHE A 560 -6.64 -15.75 -10.29
N ILE A 561 -7.30 -16.58 -9.46
CA ILE A 561 -6.82 -17.94 -9.17
C ILE A 561 -6.90 -18.85 -10.40
N THR A 562 -7.96 -18.79 -11.20
CA THR A 562 -8.07 -19.61 -12.42
C THR A 562 -6.94 -19.31 -13.39
N GLN A 563 -6.67 -18.02 -13.63
CA GLN A 563 -5.56 -17.61 -14.51
C GLN A 563 -4.21 -18.09 -13.97
N ALA A 564 -3.94 -17.91 -12.67
CA ALA A 564 -2.69 -18.38 -12.06
C ALA A 564 -2.52 -19.92 -12.13
N ARG A 565 -3.62 -20.69 -12.14
CA ARG A 565 -3.57 -22.15 -12.31
C ARG A 565 -3.29 -22.55 -13.76
N GLU A 566 -3.89 -21.87 -14.73
CA GLU A 566 -3.66 -22.12 -16.16
C GLU A 566 -2.19 -21.84 -16.54
N ASP A 567 -1.65 -20.69 -16.11
CA ASP A 567 -0.25 -20.33 -16.33
C ASP A 567 0.70 -21.42 -15.78
N ARG A 568 0.36 -21.96 -14.61
CA ARG A 568 1.13 -23.02 -13.94
C ARG A 568 1.10 -24.34 -14.72
N GLU A 569 -0.07 -24.78 -15.17
CA GLU A 569 -0.19 -26.03 -15.94
C GLU A 569 0.67 -25.98 -17.20
N ASN A 570 0.74 -24.82 -17.86
CA ASN A 570 1.58 -24.60 -19.03
C ASN A 570 3.10 -24.68 -18.73
N MET A 571 3.55 -24.29 -17.53
CA MET A 571 4.99 -24.32 -17.17
C MET A 571 5.44 -25.62 -16.48
N ARG A 572 4.52 -26.55 -16.19
CA ARG A 572 4.84 -27.73 -15.38
C ARG A 572 5.57 -28.80 -16.21
N ARG A 573 6.90 -28.85 -16.06
CA ARG A 573 7.71 -29.97 -16.58
C ARG A 573 7.59 -31.22 -15.70
N ASN A 574 8.21 -31.21 -14.50
CA ASN A 574 8.23 -32.34 -13.56
C ASN A 574 7.81 -31.92 -12.14
N ARG A 575 7.49 -32.87 -11.25
CA ARG A 575 7.09 -32.59 -9.85
C ARG A 575 8.15 -31.82 -9.05
N LEU A 576 9.44 -32.12 -9.23
CA LEU A 576 10.53 -31.42 -8.55
C LEU A 576 10.65 -29.96 -9.01
N HIS A 577 10.54 -29.71 -10.31
CA HIS A 577 10.55 -28.37 -10.88
C HIS A 577 9.38 -27.53 -10.34
N HIS A 578 8.20 -28.12 -10.26
CA HIS A 578 7.03 -27.49 -9.64
C HIS A 578 7.28 -27.13 -8.17
N LEU A 579 7.85 -28.05 -7.38
CA LEU A 579 8.18 -27.78 -5.98
C LEU A 579 9.15 -26.59 -5.82
N ILE A 580 10.20 -26.53 -6.65
CA ILE A 580 11.18 -25.44 -6.63
C ILE A 580 10.52 -24.11 -7.00
N MET A 581 9.60 -24.09 -7.98
CA MET A 581 8.86 -22.87 -8.35
C MET A 581 7.91 -22.39 -7.25
N ILE A 582 7.27 -23.30 -6.50
CA ILE A 582 6.48 -22.92 -5.30
C ILE A 582 7.37 -22.24 -4.28
N LEU A 583 8.53 -22.82 -3.99
CA LEU A 583 9.41 -22.32 -2.93
C LEU A 583 10.06 -20.99 -3.33
N SER A 584 10.52 -20.87 -4.58
CA SER A 584 11.16 -19.66 -5.09
C SER A 584 10.18 -18.53 -5.42
N GLY A 585 8.90 -18.86 -5.66
CA GLY A 585 7.92 -17.90 -6.17
C GLY A 585 8.14 -17.48 -7.62
N ALA A 586 8.95 -18.23 -8.37
CA ALA A 586 9.36 -17.91 -9.73
C ALA A 586 8.29 -18.18 -10.82
N TYR A 587 7.06 -18.48 -10.44
CA TYR A 587 5.97 -18.83 -11.36
C TYR A 587 5.56 -17.76 -12.38
N ARG A 588 6.07 -16.53 -12.32
CA ARG A 588 5.84 -15.53 -13.38
C ARG A 588 7.06 -15.21 -14.24
N TRP A 589 8.28 -15.43 -13.74
CA TRP A 589 9.51 -15.09 -14.49
C TRP A 589 10.14 -16.30 -15.20
N GLY A 590 9.89 -17.51 -14.69
CA GLY A 590 10.31 -18.74 -15.37
C GLY A 590 9.70 -18.89 -16.76
N HIS A 591 8.50 -18.33 -16.98
CA HIS A 591 7.85 -18.26 -18.28
C HIS A 591 8.69 -17.48 -19.28
N LEU A 592 9.19 -16.30 -18.89
CA LEU A 592 10.03 -15.43 -19.74
C LEU A 592 11.31 -16.14 -20.17
N LYS A 593 12.01 -16.78 -19.22
CA LYS A 593 13.25 -17.51 -19.52
C LYS A 593 12.99 -18.75 -20.38
N THR A 594 11.96 -19.53 -20.05
CA THR A 594 11.58 -20.73 -20.81
C THR A 594 11.12 -20.37 -22.22
N LEU A 595 10.41 -19.26 -22.38
CA LEU A 595 9.98 -18.73 -23.66
C LEU A 595 11.21 -18.37 -24.52
N ILE A 596 12.19 -17.64 -23.97
CA ILE A 596 13.44 -17.31 -24.67
C ILE A 596 14.20 -18.58 -25.09
N ASP A 597 14.37 -19.53 -24.16
CA ASP A 597 15.13 -20.76 -24.41
C ASP A 597 14.46 -21.62 -25.48
N THR A 598 13.13 -21.76 -25.43
CA THR A 598 12.35 -22.53 -26.41
C THR A 598 12.38 -21.87 -27.79
N THR A 599 12.25 -20.54 -27.85
CA THR A 599 12.35 -19.79 -29.12
C THR A 599 13.74 -19.96 -29.75
N LYS A 600 14.82 -19.87 -28.95
CA LYS A 600 16.20 -20.11 -29.43
C LYS A 600 16.40 -21.55 -29.92
N GLU A 601 15.92 -22.54 -29.18
CA GLU A 601 16.06 -23.95 -29.53
C GLU A 601 15.33 -24.30 -30.84
N CYS A 602 14.13 -23.75 -31.04
CA CYS A 602 13.39 -23.90 -32.30
C CYS A 602 14.12 -23.27 -33.49
N LEU A 603 14.69 -22.07 -33.33
CA LEU A 603 15.41 -21.39 -34.41
C LEU A 603 16.71 -22.09 -34.78
N ASN A 604 17.49 -22.53 -33.78
CA ASN A 604 18.71 -23.31 -34.01
C ASN A 604 18.42 -24.64 -34.70
N SER A 605 17.28 -25.27 -34.38
CA SER A 605 16.84 -26.50 -35.05
C SER A 605 16.49 -26.25 -36.52
N LEU A 606 15.83 -25.13 -36.84
CA LEU A 606 15.52 -24.74 -38.22
C LEU A 606 16.77 -24.40 -39.03
N GLU A 607 17.74 -23.71 -38.43
CA GLU A 607 19.05 -23.44 -39.05
C GLU A 607 19.84 -24.72 -39.32
N SER A 608 19.78 -25.70 -38.40
CA SER A 608 20.42 -27.02 -38.59
C SER A 608 19.84 -27.84 -39.75
N MET A 609 18.61 -27.51 -40.16
CA MET A 609 17.94 -28.09 -41.35
C MET A 609 18.19 -27.28 -42.64
N ASN A 610 19.15 -26.34 -42.63
CA ASN A 610 19.47 -25.42 -43.74
C ASN A 610 18.30 -24.50 -44.17
N ILE A 611 17.39 -24.15 -43.25
CA ILE A 611 16.32 -23.18 -43.52
C ILE A 611 16.81 -21.78 -43.10
N SER A 612 16.77 -20.80 -44.00
CA SER A 612 17.19 -19.43 -43.70
C SER A 612 16.18 -18.67 -42.84
N THR A 613 16.52 -18.43 -41.57
CA THR A 613 15.71 -17.72 -40.55
C THR A 613 16.01 -16.22 -40.46
N SER A 614 16.98 -15.70 -41.23
CA SER A 614 17.58 -14.37 -41.08
C SER A 614 16.64 -13.17 -41.30
N THR A 615 15.44 -13.37 -41.84
CA THR A 615 14.44 -12.31 -42.08
C THR A 615 13.20 -12.43 -41.19
N TRP A 616 13.17 -13.40 -40.28
CA TRP A 616 11.95 -13.75 -39.52
C TRP A 616 11.81 -13.01 -38.19
N ASP A 617 12.78 -12.15 -37.85
CA ASP A 617 12.84 -11.41 -36.58
C ASP A 617 11.51 -10.71 -36.22
N PRO A 618 10.84 -9.92 -37.08
CA PRO A 618 9.58 -9.27 -36.73
C PRO A 618 8.45 -10.26 -36.41
N MET A 619 8.41 -11.39 -37.12
CA MET A 619 7.39 -12.43 -36.94
C MET A 619 7.61 -13.21 -35.64
N ILE A 620 8.87 -13.52 -35.33
CA ILE A 620 9.25 -14.23 -34.10
C ILE A 620 9.01 -13.32 -32.88
N ILE A 621 9.35 -12.03 -32.98
CA ILE A 621 9.06 -11.04 -31.94
C ILE A 621 7.57 -10.97 -31.68
N TYR A 622 6.74 -10.85 -32.73
CA TYR A 622 5.28 -10.82 -32.57
C TYR A 622 4.73 -12.06 -31.85
N ILE A 623 5.15 -13.27 -32.26
CA ILE A 623 4.75 -14.52 -31.61
C ILE A 623 5.21 -14.58 -30.15
N THR A 624 6.43 -14.11 -29.87
CA THR A 624 7.01 -14.11 -28.53
C THR A 624 6.29 -13.09 -27.63
N VAL A 625 5.95 -11.90 -28.15
CA VAL A 625 5.24 -10.83 -27.44
C VAL A 625 3.85 -11.30 -26.99
N GLN A 626 3.13 -12.05 -27.83
CA GLN A 626 1.83 -12.62 -27.48
C GLN A 626 1.88 -13.62 -26.31
N LYS A 627 3.07 -14.10 -25.94
CA LYS A 627 3.30 -15.01 -24.82
C LYS A 627 3.84 -14.29 -23.57
N LEU A 628 4.07 -12.99 -23.60
CA LEU A 628 4.53 -12.22 -22.44
C LEU A 628 3.36 -11.89 -21.50
N ASP A 629 3.65 -11.79 -20.19
CA ASP A 629 2.69 -11.27 -19.22
C ASP A 629 2.47 -9.76 -19.43
N TYR A 630 1.30 -9.25 -19.05
CA TYR A 630 0.88 -7.86 -19.32
C TYR A 630 1.92 -6.80 -18.89
N ASP A 631 2.53 -6.97 -17.71
CA ASP A 631 3.51 -6.01 -17.20
C ASP A 631 4.80 -6.05 -18.04
N THR A 632 5.28 -7.23 -18.42
CA THR A 632 6.48 -7.37 -19.25
C THR A 632 6.23 -6.98 -20.71
N HIS A 633 5.04 -7.24 -21.24
CA HIS A 633 4.63 -6.76 -22.55
C HIS A 633 4.59 -5.23 -22.58
N LYS A 634 3.94 -4.61 -21.59
CA LYS A 634 3.91 -3.15 -21.45
C LYS A 634 5.32 -2.55 -21.37
N ASP A 635 6.19 -3.15 -20.55
CA ASP A 635 7.57 -2.70 -20.41
C ASP A 635 8.38 -2.90 -21.71
N TRP A 636 8.10 -3.95 -22.49
CA TRP A 636 8.70 -4.18 -23.81
C TRP A 636 8.25 -3.11 -24.81
N GLU A 637 6.95 -2.81 -24.90
CA GLU A 637 6.42 -1.76 -25.77
C GLU A 637 6.95 -0.38 -25.40
N TYR A 638 7.10 -0.11 -24.10
CA TYR A 638 7.75 1.11 -23.60
C TYR A 638 9.24 1.16 -24.00
N HIS A 639 9.95 0.04 -23.91
CA HIS A 639 11.35 -0.06 -24.33
C HIS A 639 11.51 0.13 -25.84
N VAL A 640 10.63 -0.48 -26.65
CA VAL A 640 10.63 -0.38 -28.10
C VAL A 640 10.29 1.04 -28.55
N SER A 641 9.22 1.65 -28.01
CA SER A 641 8.83 3.02 -28.35
C SER A 641 9.87 4.08 -27.97
N ARG A 642 10.69 3.83 -26.94
CA ARG A 642 11.72 4.77 -26.50
C ARG A 642 13.04 4.63 -27.26
N GLU A 643 13.48 3.40 -27.55
CA GLU A 643 14.80 3.15 -28.15
C GLU A 643 14.77 2.91 -29.67
N TYR A 644 13.64 2.51 -30.24
CA TYR A 644 13.51 2.11 -31.65
C TYR A 644 12.36 2.86 -32.35
N GLN A 645 12.47 4.20 -32.46
CA GLN A 645 11.42 5.05 -33.04
C GLN A 645 11.29 4.95 -34.58
N THR A 646 12.34 4.50 -35.28
CA THR A 646 12.40 4.51 -36.76
C THR A 646 12.82 3.18 -37.40
N GLU A 647 13.25 2.20 -36.62
CA GLU A 647 13.71 0.89 -37.11
C GLU A 647 13.02 -0.25 -36.33
N LEU A 648 12.72 -1.37 -37.00
CA LEU A 648 12.10 -2.53 -36.36
C LEU A 648 13.11 -3.22 -35.43
N PRO A 649 12.71 -3.59 -34.19
CA PRO A 649 13.61 -4.27 -33.26
C PRO A 649 13.99 -5.66 -33.79
N THR A 650 15.26 -6.05 -33.60
CA THR A 650 15.73 -7.41 -33.93
C THR A 650 15.42 -8.39 -32.81
N LEU A 651 15.43 -9.69 -33.10
CA LEU A 651 15.19 -10.73 -32.10
C LEU A 651 16.22 -10.64 -30.97
N GLN A 652 17.46 -10.26 -31.28
CA GLN A 652 18.52 -10.07 -30.31
C GLN A 652 18.24 -8.92 -29.33
N ASN A 653 17.58 -7.85 -29.79
CA ASN A 653 17.16 -6.73 -28.94
C ASN A 653 16.09 -7.18 -27.95
N MET A 654 15.14 -8.01 -28.40
CA MET A 654 14.10 -8.59 -27.54
C MET A 654 14.67 -9.53 -26.47
N ILE A 655 15.58 -10.42 -26.85
CA ILE A 655 16.25 -11.32 -25.91
C ILE A 655 17.00 -10.51 -24.84
N THR A 656 17.70 -9.45 -25.24
CA THR A 656 18.46 -8.58 -24.33
C THR A 656 17.55 -7.85 -23.33
N PHE A 657 16.39 -7.37 -23.79
CA PHE A 657 15.38 -6.78 -22.91
C PHE A 657 14.83 -7.80 -21.91
N LEU A 658 14.43 -8.97 -22.38
CA LEU A 658 13.83 -9.99 -21.53
C LEU A 658 14.84 -10.52 -20.49
N ASP A 659 16.12 -10.67 -20.85
CA ASP A 659 17.19 -11.03 -19.91
C ASP A 659 17.41 -9.93 -18.85
N SER A 660 17.42 -8.66 -19.24
CA SER A 660 17.48 -7.52 -18.30
C SER A 660 16.28 -7.48 -17.34
N ARG A 661 15.09 -7.79 -17.87
CA ARG A 661 13.85 -7.90 -17.09
C ARG A 661 13.94 -9.05 -16.10
N ILE A 662 14.32 -10.25 -16.53
CA ILE A 662 14.53 -11.42 -15.66
C ILE A 662 15.50 -11.05 -14.52
N HIS A 663 16.62 -10.40 -14.84
CA HIS A 663 17.61 -10.03 -13.83
C HIS A 663 17.11 -8.98 -12.83
N THR A 664 16.34 -8.00 -13.27
CA THR A 664 15.70 -6.99 -12.39
C THR A 664 14.71 -7.65 -11.41
N LEU A 665 13.99 -8.67 -11.88
CA LEU A 665 13.02 -9.42 -11.10
C LEU A 665 13.69 -10.37 -10.09
N GLU A 666 14.88 -10.90 -10.42
CA GLU A 666 15.72 -11.65 -9.49
C GLU A 666 16.24 -10.77 -8.34
N LEU A 667 16.67 -9.55 -8.65
CA LEU A 667 17.22 -8.61 -7.66
C LEU A 667 16.18 -8.08 -6.66
N THR A 668 14.92 -7.94 -7.09
CA THR A 668 13.83 -7.47 -6.23
C THR A 668 13.30 -8.53 -5.25
N CYS A 669 13.67 -9.81 -5.43
CA CYS A 669 13.23 -10.93 -4.58
C CYS A 669 14.29 -11.43 -3.58
N SER A 670 15.51 -10.92 -3.60
CA SER A 670 16.54 -11.29 -2.61
C SER A 670 16.19 -10.71 -1.22
N PRO A 671 16.42 -11.45 -0.12
CA PRO A 671 16.08 -10.98 1.21
C PRO A 671 16.88 -9.70 1.53
N SER A 672 16.15 -8.67 1.95
CA SER A 672 16.69 -7.50 2.62
C SER A 672 17.27 -7.90 3.97
N SER A 673 18.48 -8.44 3.96
CA SER A 673 19.34 -8.52 5.14
C SER A 673 20.32 -7.35 5.16
N SER A 674 20.26 -6.61 6.27
CA SER A 674 21.19 -5.59 6.75
C SER A 674 21.04 -4.17 6.19
N SER A 675 20.49 -3.33 7.06
CA SER A 675 20.98 -1.99 7.30
C SER A 675 22.52 -1.96 7.29
N GLN A 676 23.12 -1.40 6.24
CA GLN A 676 24.43 -0.79 6.41
C GLN A 676 24.23 0.50 7.18
N LYS A 677 24.65 0.43 8.45
CA LYS A 677 24.85 1.54 9.37
C LYS A 677 25.56 2.68 8.64
N SER A 678 25.16 3.92 8.98
CA SER A 678 26.02 5.07 8.81
C SER A 678 27.35 4.80 9.52
N PHE A 679 28.40 4.52 8.75
CA PHE A 679 29.74 4.74 9.24
C PHE A 679 29.98 6.25 9.20
N LYS A 680 29.93 6.88 10.37
CA LYS A 680 30.66 8.13 10.60
C LYS A 680 32.15 7.82 10.34
N PRO A 681 32.86 8.58 9.50
CA PRO A 681 34.31 8.52 9.54
C PRO A 681 34.75 9.21 10.83
N ILE A 682 35.29 8.41 11.74
CA ILE A 682 36.19 8.88 12.80
C ILE A 682 37.44 9.39 12.09
N GLU A 683 37.81 10.64 12.36
CA GLU A 683 39.13 11.18 12.07
C GLU A 683 40.20 10.28 12.67
N ARG A 684 41.04 9.70 11.82
CA ARG A 684 42.43 9.40 12.16
C ARG A 684 43.32 9.78 10.99
N SER A 685 44.12 10.80 11.23
CA SER A 685 45.26 11.19 10.42
C SER A 685 46.20 10.00 10.20
N CYS A 686 46.72 9.86 8.98
CA CYS A 686 48.07 9.38 8.80
C CYS A 686 48.67 9.95 7.51
N HIS A 687 49.94 10.30 7.63
CA HIS A 687 50.75 11.06 6.70
C HIS A 687 50.87 10.42 5.31
N SER A 688 51.00 11.31 4.33
CA SER A 688 51.54 11.04 3.01
C SER A 688 52.97 10.46 3.11
N SER A 689 53.17 9.28 2.52
CA SER A 689 54.50 8.89 2.02
C SER A 689 54.57 9.30 0.55
N ALA A 690 55.40 10.29 0.27
CA ALA A 690 55.66 10.82 -1.07
C ALA A 690 56.26 9.74 -1.98
N VAL A 691 55.55 9.38 -3.05
CA VAL A 691 56.15 8.69 -4.19
C VAL A 691 56.62 9.77 -5.17
N ASN A 692 57.93 9.88 -5.34
CA ASN A 692 58.60 10.85 -6.20
C ASN A 692 58.33 10.49 -7.68
N ILE A 693 57.31 11.09 -8.30
CA ILE A 693 56.92 10.79 -9.68
C ILE A 693 57.73 11.68 -10.65
N MET A 694 58.72 11.09 -11.33
CA MET A 694 59.41 11.72 -12.46
C MET A 694 58.68 11.47 -13.79
N CYS A 695 58.48 12.55 -14.55
CA CYS A 695 57.88 12.57 -15.88
C CYS A 695 58.72 11.77 -16.87
N LYS A 696 58.13 10.81 -17.58
CA LYS A 696 58.85 9.97 -18.54
C LYS A 696 59.24 10.66 -19.85
N LEU A 697 58.71 11.86 -20.13
CA LEU A 697 59.06 12.64 -21.32
C LEU A 697 60.19 13.65 -21.05
N CYS A 698 59.99 14.58 -20.10
CA CYS A 698 60.97 15.65 -19.80
C CYS A 698 61.86 15.37 -18.58
N LYS A 699 61.70 14.22 -17.91
CA LYS A 699 62.43 13.83 -16.68
C LYS A 699 62.25 14.76 -15.46
N GLY A 700 61.32 15.72 -15.48
CA GLY A 700 60.98 16.59 -14.33
C GLY A 700 60.03 15.95 -13.31
N GLN A 701 59.94 16.48 -12.08
CA GLN A 701 59.11 15.93 -10.98
C GLN A 701 57.62 16.31 -11.10
N HIS A 702 56.92 15.74 -12.08
CA HIS A 702 55.47 15.82 -12.21
C HIS A 702 54.93 14.65 -13.04
N LEU A 703 53.62 14.42 -12.99
CA LEU A 703 52.94 13.43 -13.85
C LEU A 703 52.96 13.86 -15.32
N LEU A 704 52.91 12.87 -16.23
CA LEU A 704 52.99 13.10 -17.67
C LEU A 704 51.86 14.00 -18.20
N CYS A 705 50.66 13.92 -17.61
CA CYS A 705 49.52 14.78 -17.95
C CYS A 705 49.77 16.28 -17.70
N HIS A 706 50.70 16.63 -16.81
CA HIS A 706 51.06 18.02 -16.49
C HIS A 706 52.33 18.47 -17.24
N CYS A 707 52.91 17.61 -18.08
CA CYS A 707 54.11 17.93 -18.84
C CYS A 707 53.78 18.87 -20.01
N LYS A 708 54.34 20.08 -19.97
CA LYS A 708 54.12 21.10 -21.01
C LYS A 708 54.56 20.63 -22.40
N GLU A 709 55.61 19.81 -22.49
CA GLU A 709 56.06 19.23 -23.76
C GLU A 709 55.10 18.15 -24.26
N PHE A 710 54.59 17.30 -23.36
CA PHE A 710 53.64 16.26 -23.72
C PHE A 710 52.32 16.83 -24.23
N VAL A 711 51.81 17.90 -23.61
CA VAL A 711 50.54 18.54 -24.02
C VAL A 711 50.63 19.16 -25.42
N LYS A 712 51.81 19.60 -25.85
CA LYS A 712 52.02 20.23 -27.17
C LYS A 712 52.13 19.23 -28.33
N LEU A 713 52.36 17.93 -28.07
CA LEU A 713 52.48 16.91 -29.11
C LEU A 713 51.13 16.61 -29.77
N ASP A 714 51.15 16.19 -31.04
CA ASP A 714 49.94 15.73 -31.73
C ASP A 714 49.39 14.44 -31.09
N PRO A 715 48.06 14.20 -31.10
CA PRO A 715 47.44 13.06 -30.39
C PRO A 715 47.97 11.67 -30.81
N GLU A 716 48.39 11.53 -32.08
CA GLU A 716 49.04 10.31 -32.60
C GLU A 716 50.42 10.11 -31.94
N LYS A 717 51.26 11.16 -31.94
CA LYS A 717 52.58 11.14 -31.28
C LYS A 717 52.47 10.99 -29.76
N LYS A 718 51.44 11.58 -29.13
CA LYS A 718 51.14 11.38 -27.70
C LYS A 718 50.80 9.92 -27.39
N SER A 719 50.02 9.28 -28.26
CA SER A 719 49.64 7.87 -28.11
C SER A 719 50.85 6.95 -28.27
N GLU A 720 51.80 7.27 -29.15
CA GLU A 720 53.08 6.56 -29.27
C GLU A 720 53.97 6.71 -28.03
N VAL A 721 54.05 7.91 -27.43
CA VAL A 721 54.80 8.14 -26.18
C VAL A 721 54.24 7.32 -25.03
N VAL A 722 52.92 7.24 -24.91
CA VAL A 722 52.24 6.43 -23.87
C VAL A 722 52.48 4.94 -24.10
N LYS A 723 52.45 4.49 -25.36
CA LYS A 723 52.71 3.09 -25.74
C LYS A 723 54.16 2.68 -25.47
N SER A 724 55.11 3.48 -25.93
CA SER A 724 56.56 3.20 -25.81
C SER A 724 57.02 3.17 -24.35
N ASN A 725 56.44 4.00 -23.49
CA ASN A 725 56.75 4.03 -22.05
C ASN A 725 55.84 3.11 -21.20
N ARG A 726 55.00 2.28 -21.82
CA ARG A 726 54.07 1.33 -21.16
C ARG A 726 53.19 1.97 -20.07
N LEU A 727 52.66 3.14 -20.37
CA LEU A 727 51.78 3.88 -19.47
C LEU A 727 50.32 3.53 -19.71
N CYS A 728 49.50 3.57 -18.66
CA CYS A 728 48.07 3.35 -18.77
C CYS A 728 47.43 4.45 -19.64
N TYR A 729 46.73 4.08 -20.72
CA TYR A 729 46.08 5.08 -21.58
C TYR A 729 45.03 5.91 -20.85
N ASN A 730 44.50 5.47 -19.71
CA ASN A 730 43.44 6.17 -18.98
C ASN A 730 43.97 7.17 -17.92
N CYS A 731 44.93 6.77 -17.10
CA CYS A 731 45.47 7.61 -16.02
C CYS A 731 46.89 8.13 -16.28
N LEU A 732 47.53 7.70 -17.39
CA LEU A 732 48.90 8.04 -17.79
C LEU A 732 49.98 7.66 -16.76
N SER A 733 49.64 6.80 -15.79
CA SER A 733 50.57 6.25 -14.81
C SER A 733 51.13 4.88 -15.25
N PRO A 734 52.37 4.54 -14.85
CA PRO A 734 52.97 3.23 -15.14
C PRO A 734 52.37 2.11 -14.29
N GLY A 735 52.58 0.86 -14.73
CA GLY A 735 52.37 -0.33 -13.90
C GLY A 735 51.04 -1.08 -14.09
N HIS A 736 50.12 -0.58 -14.93
CA HIS A 736 48.90 -1.31 -15.27
C HIS A 736 48.32 -0.84 -16.63
N PRO A 737 47.62 -1.71 -17.38
CA PRO A 737 46.88 -1.32 -18.58
C PRO A 737 45.49 -0.77 -18.23
N VAL A 738 44.81 -0.14 -19.20
CA VAL A 738 43.50 0.51 -19.01
C VAL A 738 42.44 -0.38 -18.38
N TYR A 739 42.40 -1.66 -18.78
CA TYR A 739 41.39 -2.60 -18.30
C TYR A 739 41.45 -2.80 -16.77
N TYR A 740 42.67 -2.77 -16.20
CA TYR A 740 42.90 -2.87 -14.76
C TYR A 740 43.05 -1.52 -14.07
N CYS A 741 42.75 -0.42 -14.77
CA CYS A 741 42.86 0.92 -14.22
C CYS A 741 41.72 1.19 -13.22
N LYS A 742 42.09 1.36 -11.96
CA LYS A 742 41.15 1.67 -10.86
C LYS A 742 40.61 3.10 -10.92
N GLN A 743 41.25 3.99 -11.70
CA GLN A 743 40.74 5.33 -11.97
C GLN A 743 39.49 5.23 -12.87
N LYS A 744 38.34 5.66 -12.34
CA LYS A 744 37.04 5.64 -13.03
C LYS A 744 36.86 6.78 -14.03
N THR A 745 37.83 7.70 -14.12
CA THR A 745 37.82 8.76 -15.12
C THR A 745 37.86 8.15 -16.51
N SER A 746 37.08 8.70 -17.43
CA SER A 746 37.10 8.38 -18.85
C SER A 746 37.31 9.68 -19.63
N CYS A 747 37.63 9.57 -20.92
CA CYS A 747 37.83 10.73 -21.77
C CYS A 747 36.59 11.63 -21.71
N LYS A 748 36.76 12.87 -21.27
CA LYS A 748 35.64 13.82 -21.15
C LYS A 748 35.03 14.22 -22.49
N ILE A 749 35.69 13.87 -23.60
CA ILE A 749 35.26 14.25 -24.95
C ILE A 749 34.49 13.11 -25.64
N CYS A 750 34.91 11.84 -25.47
CA CYS A 750 34.23 10.71 -26.13
C CYS A 750 33.79 9.57 -25.21
N GLY A 751 33.92 9.73 -23.89
CA GLY A 751 33.49 8.75 -22.88
C GLY A 751 34.27 7.42 -22.85
N LYS A 752 35.16 7.15 -23.81
CA LYS A 752 36.00 5.93 -23.85
C LYS A 752 37.10 5.97 -22.77
N ARG A 753 37.56 4.80 -22.32
CA ARG A 753 38.56 4.67 -21.23
C ARG A 753 39.99 5.00 -21.69
N HIS A 754 40.21 6.26 -22.08
CA HIS A 754 41.53 6.85 -22.28
C HIS A 754 41.55 8.28 -21.71
N HIS A 755 42.74 8.82 -21.48
CA HIS A 755 42.94 10.14 -20.94
C HIS A 755 42.57 11.19 -21.98
N SER A 756 41.86 12.26 -21.60
CA SER A 756 41.33 13.25 -22.55
C SER A 756 42.37 13.88 -23.49
N LEU A 757 43.63 13.95 -23.07
CA LEU A 757 44.75 14.45 -23.88
C LEU A 757 45.12 13.56 -25.08
N LEU A 758 44.71 12.29 -25.08
CA LEU A 758 44.93 11.32 -26.17
C LEU A 758 43.78 11.25 -27.16
N HIS A 759 42.74 12.07 -26.97
CA HIS A 759 41.54 11.99 -27.79
C HIS A 759 41.75 12.59 -29.19
N HIS A 760 41.47 11.81 -30.23
CA HIS A 760 41.38 12.28 -31.62
C HIS A 760 39.96 12.76 -31.94
N SER A 761 39.82 14.02 -32.34
CA SER A 761 38.53 14.61 -32.71
C SER A 761 38.18 14.32 -34.18
N LYS A 762 37.13 13.53 -34.42
CA LYS A 762 36.25 13.73 -35.59
C LYS A 762 35.06 14.60 -35.12
N LYS A 763 34.83 15.76 -35.77
CA LYS A 763 33.71 16.70 -35.54
C LYS A 763 32.37 15.95 -35.72
N ARG A 764 31.48 15.80 -34.72
CA ARG A 764 30.57 16.71 -33.95
C ARG A 764 29.21 16.94 -34.65
N GLU A 765 28.12 16.56 -33.99
CA GLU A 765 26.96 17.42 -33.71
C GLU A 765 26.11 16.88 -32.52
N ASP A 766 25.95 17.77 -31.53
CA ASP A 766 24.95 18.01 -30.47
C ASP A 766 24.61 17.02 -29.30
N PHE A 767 25.21 17.34 -28.13
CA PHE A 767 24.65 17.63 -26.77
C PHE A 767 23.19 17.19 -26.43
N GLN A 768 22.77 16.76 -25.23
CA GLN A 768 23.31 16.67 -23.84
C GLN A 768 22.28 15.93 -22.94
N ASP A 769 22.74 15.32 -21.81
CA ASP A 769 22.18 15.28 -20.43
C ASP A 769 20.62 15.17 -20.21
N THR A 770 19.99 14.42 -19.27
CA THR A 770 20.31 14.09 -17.86
C THR A 770 19.17 13.25 -17.22
N GLU A 771 19.51 12.50 -16.16
CA GLU A 771 18.78 12.30 -14.87
C GLU A 771 17.42 11.56 -14.67
N LYS A 772 17.51 10.65 -13.68
CA LYS A 772 16.50 10.07 -12.76
C LYS A 772 16.01 11.17 -11.79
N ASN A 773 14.79 11.27 -11.25
CA ASN A 773 14.02 10.30 -10.45
C ASN A 773 12.64 10.89 -10.01
N ALA A 774 11.65 9.99 -9.87
CA ALA A 774 10.53 9.97 -8.90
C ALA A 774 9.35 10.97 -8.99
N THR A 775 8.14 10.46 -9.26
CA THR A 775 7.03 10.34 -8.28
C THR A 775 5.80 9.60 -8.88
N THR A 776 5.32 8.58 -8.14
CA THR A 776 3.95 8.00 -8.08
C THR A 776 2.98 8.11 -9.27
N PRO A 777 2.42 6.99 -9.80
CA PRO A 777 1.24 7.06 -10.67
C PRO A 777 -0.03 6.59 -9.93
N GLU A 778 -0.87 7.56 -9.53
CA GLU A 778 -2.33 7.42 -9.59
C GLU A 778 -2.80 7.84 -10.99
N ILE A 779 -2.43 7.11 -12.05
CA ILE A 779 -2.80 7.50 -13.42
C ILE A 779 -2.90 6.25 -14.29
N SER A 780 -4.11 5.69 -14.45
CA SER A 780 -4.38 4.73 -15.54
C SER A 780 -5.81 4.78 -16.06
N MET A 781 -6.79 5.24 -15.28
CA MET A 781 -8.11 5.61 -15.82
C MET A 781 -8.19 7.06 -16.33
N ASN A 782 -7.39 7.96 -15.76
CA ASN A 782 -7.34 9.35 -16.24
C ASN A 782 -6.57 9.48 -17.56
N THR A 783 -5.56 8.66 -17.84
CA THR A 783 -4.77 8.75 -19.09
C THR A 783 -5.53 8.29 -20.32
N LEU A 784 -6.42 7.31 -20.20
CA LEU A 784 -7.28 6.87 -21.31
C LEU A 784 -8.40 7.88 -21.59
N ASN A 785 -9.00 8.45 -20.55
CA ASN A 785 -9.93 9.56 -20.71
C ASN A 785 -9.23 10.82 -21.23
N GLU A 786 -8.01 11.13 -20.77
CA GLU A 786 -7.23 12.28 -21.27
C GLU A 786 -6.78 12.07 -22.73
N GLN A 787 -6.37 10.87 -23.15
CA GLN A 787 -6.06 10.60 -24.56
C GLN A 787 -7.30 10.67 -25.46
N GLN A 788 -8.46 10.18 -24.99
CA GLN A 788 -9.72 10.28 -25.73
C GLN A 788 -10.28 11.70 -25.77
N GLU A 789 -10.17 12.45 -24.67
CA GLU A 789 -10.50 13.89 -24.61
C GLU A 789 -9.55 14.70 -25.50
N ASN A 790 -8.25 14.38 -25.54
CA ASN A 790 -7.29 15.06 -26.42
C ASN A 790 -7.58 14.78 -27.91
N LEU A 791 -7.93 13.54 -28.29
CA LEU A 791 -8.33 13.21 -29.67
C LEU A 791 -9.66 13.87 -30.08
N LEU A 792 -10.61 13.99 -29.16
CA LEU A 792 -11.83 14.81 -29.35
C LEU A 792 -11.48 16.27 -29.59
N ASP A 793 -10.65 16.83 -28.73
CA ASP A 793 -10.26 18.23 -28.80
C ASP A 793 -9.51 18.51 -30.10
N GLU A 794 -8.54 17.67 -30.46
CA GLU A 794 -7.77 17.75 -31.70
C GLU A 794 -8.66 17.65 -32.94
N SER A 795 -9.52 16.62 -33.04
CA SER A 795 -10.43 16.46 -34.17
C SER A 795 -11.37 17.67 -34.31
N ILE A 796 -11.93 18.19 -33.21
CA ILE A 796 -12.78 19.38 -33.27
C ILE A 796 -11.95 20.61 -33.66
N ILE A 797 -10.77 20.84 -33.07
CA ILE A 797 -9.90 22.01 -33.34
C ILE A 797 -9.38 22.02 -34.79
N VAL A 798 -8.98 20.88 -35.34
CA VAL A 798 -8.53 20.76 -36.75
C VAL A 798 -9.65 21.21 -37.69
N ASN A 799 -10.90 20.85 -37.40
CA ASN A 799 -12.06 21.29 -38.17
C ASN A 799 -12.29 22.82 -38.15
N PHE A 800 -11.68 23.57 -37.23
CA PHE A 800 -11.69 25.04 -37.24
C PHE A 800 -10.63 25.64 -38.20
N ALA A 801 -9.56 24.90 -38.48
CA ALA A 801 -8.31 25.37 -39.09
C ALA A 801 -8.26 25.31 -40.62
N HIS A 802 -9.01 24.37 -41.21
CA HIS A 802 -8.95 24.10 -42.64
C HIS A 802 -9.60 25.21 -43.47
N LYS A 803 -9.12 25.33 -44.71
CA LYS A 803 -9.57 26.30 -45.71
C LYS A 803 -11.02 25.91 -46.07
N GLN A 804 -11.86 26.89 -46.32
CA GLN A 804 -13.30 26.71 -46.51
C GLN A 804 -13.66 25.61 -47.55
N ARG A 805 -14.59 24.68 -47.26
CA ARG A 805 -16.01 24.70 -47.71
C ARG A 805 -16.83 23.43 -47.45
N ARG A 806 -16.27 22.26 -47.14
CA ARG A 806 -17.09 21.01 -47.08
C ARG A 806 -16.72 20.12 -45.89
N ALA A 807 -17.63 20.02 -44.92
CA ALA A 807 -17.52 19.11 -43.80
C ALA A 807 -18.23 17.79 -44.12
N LEU A 808 -17.62 16.67 -43.74
CA LEU A 808 -18.06 15.31 -43.98
C LEU A 808 -18.22 14.63 -42.63
N LEU A 809 -19.44 14.21 -42.33
CA LEU A 809 -19.78 13.44 -41.15
C LEU A 809 -20.28 12.06 -41.55
N ALA A 810 -19.74 11.02 -40.94
CA ALA A 810 -20.23 9.65 -41.11
C ALA A 810 -20.00 8.86 -39.81
N THR A 811 -20.89 7.91 -39.50
CA THR A 811 -20.77 7.00 -38.35
C THR A 811 -20.50 5.58 -38.86
N ALA A 812 -19.47 4.92 -38.35
CA ALA A 812 -19.16 3.53 -38.68
C ALA A 812 -20.07 2.57 -37.88
N LEU A 813 -20.80 1.68 -38.55
CA LEU A 813 -21.50 0.59 -37.89
C LEU A 813 -20.59 -0.62 -37.72
N VAL A 814 -20.48 -1.07 -36.47
CA VAL A 814 -19.67 -2.23 -36.08
C VAL A 814 -20.59 -3.33 -35.56
N PRO A 815 -20.64 -4.52 -36.19
CA PRO A 815 -21.31 -5.67 -35.62
C PRO A 815 -20.45 -6.28 -34.51
N VAL A 816 -20.78 -5.98 -33.24
CA VAL A 816 -19.96 -6.39 -32.09
C VAL A 816 -20.55 -7.59 -31.35
N ARG A 817 -19.77 -8.65 -31.12
CA ARG A 817 -20.16 -9.80 -30.26
C ARG A 817 -19.96 -9.53 -28.75
N THR A 818 -18.96 -8.72 -28.39
CA THR A 818 -18.63 -8.30 -27.02
C THR A 818 -18.07 -6.87 -27.06
N SER A 819 -18.69 -5.92 -26.36
CA SER A 819 -18.35 -4.48 -26.47
C SER A 819 -17.05 -4.11 -25.74
N ALA A 820 -16.01 -3.75 -26.49
CA ALA A 820 -14.79 -3.13 -25.96
C ALA A 820 -14.40 -1.91 -26.84
N PRO A 821 -14.68 -0.66 -26.42
CA PRO A 821 -14.38 0.54 -27.19
C PRO A 821 -12.90 0.67 -27.59
N TYR A 822 -11.99 0.21 -26.71
CA TYR A 822 -10.56 0.15 -26.98
C TYR A 822 -10.22 -0.68 -28.23
N LEU A 823 -10.86 -1.85 -28.40
CA LEU A 823 -10.61 -2.72 -29.55
C LEU A 823 -11.14 -2.09 -30.84
N ALA A 824 -12.28 -1.40 -30.78
CA ALA A 824 -12.83 -0.68 -31.94
C ALA A 824 -11.86 0.43 -32.41
N ILE A 825 -11.41 1.28 -31.49
CA ILE A 825 -10.45 2.36 -31.79
C ILE A 825 -9.12 1.79 -32.30
N ARG A 826 -8.59 0.74 -31.65
CA ARG A 826 -7.34 0.10 -32.06
C ARG A 826 -7.45 -0.53 -33.45
N THR A 827 -8.62 -1.05 -33.81
CA THR A 827 -8.86 -1.61 -35.15
C THR A 827 -8.85 -0.52 -36.20
N LEU A 828 -9.45 0.65 -35.95
CA LEU A 828 -9.39 1.81 -36.85
C LEU A 828 -7.94 2.31 -37.04
N GLN A 829 -7.17 2.41 -35.96
CA GLN A 829 -5.74 2.78 -36.01
C GLN A 829 -4.86 1.74 -36.70
N GLN A 830 -5.20 0.46 -36.59
CA GLN A 830 -4.49 -0.59 -37.30
C GLN A 830 -4.82 -0.55 -38.80
N LEU A 831 -6.09 -0.34 -39.17
CA LEU A 831 -6.51 -0.19 -40.56
C LEU A 831 -5.86 1.00 -41.25
N SER A 832 -5.66 2.12 -40.56
CA SER A 832 -4.92 3.26 -41.14
C SER A 832 -3.47 2.91 -41.46
N THR A 833 -2.85 2.01 -40.68
CA THR A 833 -1.48 1.54 -40.91
C THR A 833 -1.42 0.48 -42.01
N ASP A 834 -2.40 -0.42 -42.04
CA ASP A 834 -2.44 -1.54 -42.99
C ASP A 834 -2.80 -1.08 -44.41
N GLU A 835 -3.64 -0.05 -44.54
CA GLU A 835 -4.16 0.46 -45.83
C GLU A 835 -3.53 1.80 -46.25
N MET A 836 -2.22 1.99 -45.99
CA MET A 836 -1.45 3.19 -46.39
C MET A 836 -1.44 3.46 -47.91
N ASN A 837 -1.90 2.51 -48.72
CA ASN A 837 -2.07 2.67 -50.17
C ASN A 837 -3.14 3.71 -50.56
N ASN A 838 -4.05 4.06 -49.63
CA ASN A 838 -5.05 5.12 -49.79
C ASN A 838 -4.71 6.24 -48.77
N PRO A 839 -3.83 7.19 -49.11
CA PRO A 839 -3.16 8.05 -48.13
C PRO A 839 -4.10 9.08 -47.47
N ILE A 840 -5.17 9.50 -48.15
CA ILE A 840 -6.12 10.48 -47.62
C ILE A 840 -7.02 9.79 -46.59
N GLY A 841 -7.58 8.63 -46.94
CA GLY A 841 -8.41 7.83 -46.05
C GLY A 841 -7.66 7.33 -44.81
N ALA A 842 -6.42 6.86 -44.97
CA ALA A 842 -5.58 6.42 -43.86
C ALA A 842 -5.28 7.56 -42.86
N ARG A 843 -5.01 8.77 -43.35
CA ARG A 843 -4.82 9.96 -42.51
C ARG A 843 -6.09 10.31 -41.73
N ILE A 844 -7.24 10.33 -42.39
CA ILE A 844 -8.54 10.62 -41.74
C ILE A 844 -8.83 9.59 -40.64
N LEU A 845 -8.57 8.30 -40.87
CA LEU A 845 -8.73 7.23 -39.86
C LEU A 845 -7.82 7.39 -38.65
N ALA A 846 -6.60 7.88 -38.84
CA ALA A 846 -5.63 8.07 -37.78
C ALA A 846 -5.92 9.31 -36.91
N GLU A 847 -6.39 10.40 -37.53
CA GLU A 847 -6.38 11.74 -36.93
C GLU A 847 -7.79 12.35 -36.73
N GLU A 848 -8.80 11.95 -37.50
CA GLU A 848 -10.08 12.66 -37.63
C GLU A 848 -11.31 11.80 -37.22
N PHE A 849 -11.07 10.59 -36.71
CA PHE A 849 -12.09 9.73 -36.10
C PHE A 849 -12.11 9.87 -34.58
N TYR A 850 -13.31 10.07 -34.02
CA TYR A 850 -13.55 9.88 -32.60
C TYR A 850 -14.48 8.69 -32.37
N VAL A 851 -13.94 7.63 -31.77
CA VAL A 851 -14.66 6.36 -31.56
C VAL A 851 -15.24 5.86 -32.89
N ASP A 852 -16.55 5.98 -33.10
CA ASP A 852 -17.27 5.57 -34.30
C ASP A 852 -17.71 6.75 -35.20
N ASP A 853 -17.51 7.99 -34.77
CA ASP A 853 -17.87 9.21 -35.52
C ASP A 853 -16.65 9.81 -36.25
N CYS A 854 -16.77 9.99 -37.57
CA CYS A 854 -15.79 10.69 -38.42
C CYS A 854 -16.19 12.15 -38.59
N ILE A 855 -15.26 13.08 -38.39
CA ILE A 855 -15.46 14.50 -38.70
C ILE A 855 -14.28 15.03 -39.49
N SER A 856 -14.48 15.19 -40.79
CA SER A 856 -13.44 15.67 -41.69
C SER A 856 -13.85 16.96 -42.40
N SER A 857 -12.87 17.81 -42.69
CA SER A 857 -13.03 19.07 -43.44
C SER A 857 -12.09 19.11 -44.63
N HIS A 858 -12.63 19.48 -45.80
CA HIS A 858 -11.88 19.55 -47.05
C HIS A 858 -12.06 20.91 -47.75
N ASP A 859 -11.04 21.28 -48.54
CA ASP A 859 -10.92 22.56 -49.23
C ASP A 859 -11.78 22.60 -50.52
N THR A 860 -11.94 21.49 -51.24
CA THR A 860 -12.74 21.40 -52.49
C THR A 860 -13.80 20.29 -52.46
N VAL A 861 -14.66 20.24 -53.50
CA VAL A 861 -15.68 19.17 -53.65
C VAL A 861 -15.02 17.85 -53.96
N GLU A 862 -14.06 17.96 -54.86
CA GLU A 862 -13.40 16.86 -55.52
C GLU A 862 -12.56 16.12 -54.49
N ASP A 863 -11.83 16.85 -53.65
CA ASP A 863 -11.07 16.28 -52.52
C ASP A 863 -12.00 15.58 -51.52
N ALA A 864 -13.18 16.16 -51.24
CA ALA A 864 -14.15 15.55 -50.33
C ALA A 864 -14.74 14.25 -50.91
N ILE A 865 -14.97 14.20 -52.22
CA ILE A 865 -15.44 13.00 -52.93
C ILE A 865 -14.35 11.93 -52.89
N GLU A 866 -13.11 12.26 -53.24
CA GLU A 866 -11.97 11.35 -53.22
C GLU A 866 -11.73 10.77 -51.82
N ALA A 867 -11.68 11.63 -50.81
CA ALA A 867 -11.57 11.23 -49.41
C ALA A 867 -12.69 10.29 -48.97
N SER A 868 -13.94 10.58 -49.38
CA SER A 868 -15.08 9.73 -49.03
C SER A 868 -14.98 8.32 -49.65
N GLN A 869 -14.48 8.22 -50.88
CA GLN A 869 -14.32 6.95 -51.59
C GLN A 869 -13.19 6.11 -51.00
N GLU A 870 -12.04 6.72 -50.71
CA GLU A 870 -10.94 6.06 -50.01
C GLU A 870 -11.39 5.56 -48.63
N LEU A 871 -12.10 6.40 -47.87
CA LEU A 871 -12.54 6.06 -46.52
C LEU A 871 -13.54 4.90 -46.50
N ILE A 872 -14.50 4.87 -47.42
CA ILE A 872 -15.43 3.75 -47.58
C ILE A 872 -14.66 2.46 -47.87
N LYS A 873 -13.71 2.50 -48.81
CA LYS A 873 -12.93 1.33 -49.23
C LYS A 873 -12.09 0.75 -48.09
N ILE A 874 -11.41 1.60 -47.31
CA ILE A 874 -10.58 1.16 -46.16
C ILE A 874 -11.46 0.56 -45.06
N LEU A 875 -12.58 1.19 -44.75
CA LEU A 875 -13.46 0.69 -43.69
C LEU A 875 -14.18 -0.59 -44.10
N GLU A 876 -14.57 -0.73 -45.37
CA GLU A 876 -15.13 -1.97 -45.90
C GLU A 876 -14.12 -3.13 -45.81
N SER A 877 -12.81 -2.91 -46.04
CA SER A 877 -11.79 -3.95 -45.88
C SER A 877 -11.67 -4.42 -44.42
N GLY A 878 -11.91 -3.51 -43.47
CA GLY A 878 -12.03 -3.80 -42.03
C GLY A 878 -13.38 -4.35 -41.57
N GLY A 879 -14.36 -4.51 -42.47
CA GLY A 879 -15.72 -4.95 -42.12
C GLY A 879 -16.60 -3.87 -41.44
N PHE A 880 -16.20 -2.61 -41.54
CA PHE A 880 -16.94 -1.44 -41.05
C PHE A 880 -17.76 -0.83 -42.17
N ILE A 881 -19.04 -0.51 -41.91
CA ILE A 881 -19.92 0.13 -42.89
C ILE A 881 -20.19 1.57 -42.44
N LEU A 882 -19.72 2.57 -43.20
CA LEU A 882 -20.03 3.97 -42.93
C LEU A 882 -21.46 4.32 -43.33
N GLN A 883 -22.20 4.91 -42.40
CA GLN A 883 -23.57 5.38 -42.58
C GLN A 883 -23.75 6.79 -42.03
N LYS A 884 -24.96 7.35 -42.18
CA LYS A 884 -25.37 8.66 -41.65
C LYS A 884 -24.57 9.83 -42.22
N TRP A 885 -24.24 9.76 -43.51
CA TRP A 885 -23.53 10.82 -44.21
C TRP A 885 -24.24 12.18 -44.11
N ALA A 886 -23.53 13.20 -43.65
CA ALA A 886 -24.01 14.58 -43.59
C ALA A 886 -22.93 15.59 -44.01
N SER A 887 -23.35 16.70 -44.63
CA SER A 887 -22.47 17.76 -45.11
C SER A 887 -23.19 19.09 -45.26
N ASN A 888 -22.44 20.19 -45.16
CA ASN A 888 -22.90 21.54 -45.51
C ASN A 888 -22.99 21.76 -47.04
N SER A 889 -22.42 20.88 -47.87
CA SER A 889 -22.53 20.93 -49.33
C SER A 889 -23.57 19.94 -49.87
N LYS A 890 -24.58 20.47 -50.56
CA LYS A 890 -25.59 19.65 -51.26
C LYS A 890 -25.02 18.88 -52.45
N GLU A 891 -24.03 19.47 -53.13
CA GLU A 891 -23.39 18.87 -54.31
C GLU A 891 -22.64 17.60 -53.93
N PHE A 892 -21.94 17.61 -52.79
CA PHE A 892 -21.30 16.41 -52.23
C PHE A 892 -22.34 15.38 -51.76
N LEU A 893 -23.40 15.79 -51.06
CA LEU A 893 -24.43 14.85 -50.58
C LEU A 893 -25.16 14.11 -51.70
N ASN A 894 -25.21 14.67 -52.90
CA ASN A 894 -25.83 14.02 -54.05
C ASN A 894 -25.01 12.83 -54.59
N THR A 895 -23.70 12.77 -54.34
CA THR A 895 -22.84 11.67 -54.81
C THR A 895 -22.91 10.42 -53.93
N ILE A 896 -23.39 10.55 -52.68
CA ILE A 896 -23.56 9.45 -51.75
C ILE A 896 -24.90 8.71 -52.02
N PRO A 897 -24.94 7.35 -52.00
CA PRO A 897 -26.17 6.57 -52.14
C PRO A 897 -27.23 6.89 -51.08
N GLN A 898 -28.52 6.90 -51.48
CA GLN A 898 -29.63 7.21 -50.57
C GLN A 898 -29.73 6.27 -49.36
N SER A 899 -29.28 5.02 -49.49
CA SER A 899 -29.27 3.99 -48.43
C SER A 899 -28.26 4.25 -47.31
N LEU A 900 -27.19 5.01 -47.57
CA LEU A 900 -26.14 5.32 -46.59
C LEU A 900 -26.33 6.71 -45.94
N LYS A 901 -27.26 7.52 -46.45
CA LYS A 901 -27.66 8.80 -45.83
C LYS A 901 -28.45 8.53 -44.56
N SER A 902 -28.37 9.46 -43.60
CA SER A 902 -29.11 9.31 -42.34
C SER A 902 -30.63 9.25 -42.59
N ILE A 903 -31.31 8.28 -41.97
CA ILE A 903 -32.78 8.10 -42.01
C ILE A 903 -33.52 9.32 -41.40
N SER A 904 -32.82 10.20 -40.70
CA SER A 904 -33.33 11.42 -40.08
C SER A 904 -33.23 12.66 -40.97
N VAL A 905 -33.16 12.53 -42.29
CA VAL A 905 -33.47 13.64 -43.21
C VAL A 905 -35.00 13.68 -43.39
N ASP A 906 -35.73 13.81 -42.29
CA ASP A 906 -37.10 14.33 -42.35
C ASP A 906 -36.98 15.82 -42.71
N ALA A 907 -37.75 16.22 -43.71
CA ALA A 907 -37.60 17.38 -44.56
C ALA A 907 -37.68 18.78 -43.90
N GLN A 908 -37.39 18.96 -42.59
CA GLN A 908 -37.57 20.25 -41.90
C GLN A 908 -36.43 20.74 -40.98
N GLU A 909 -35.40 19.96 -40.62
CA GLU A 909 -34.36 20.46 -39.70
C GLU A 909 -32.91 20.26 -40.22
N ASN A 910 -32.20 21.36 -40.53
CA ASN A 910 -30.80 21.39 -41.01
C ASN A 910 -29.76 21.06 -39.90
N PHE A 911 -30.15 20.30 -38.89
CA PHE A 911 -29.39 20.10 -37.66
C PHE A 911 -28.97 18.63 -37.52
N ILE A 912 -27.70 18.39 -37.21
CA ILE A 912 -27.19 17.06 -36.88
C ILE A 912 -26.43 17.11 -35.56
N LYS A 913 -26.59 16.05 -34.75
CA LYS A 913 -25.82 15.91 -33.52
C LYS A 913 -24.43 15.37 -33.86
N THR A 914 -23.40 16.08 -33.42
CA THR A 914 -22.00 15.78 -33.71
C THR A 914 -21.21 15.91 -32.41
N LEU A 915 -20.64 14.80 -31.90
CA LEU A 915 -19.87 14.78 -30.65
C LEU A 915 -20.56 15.51 -29.50
N GLY A 916 -21.83 15.22 -29.27
CA GLY A 916 -22.61 15.84 -28.18
C GLY A 916 -23.07 17.29 -28.42
N LEU A 917 -22.57 17.99 -29.44
CA LEU A 917 -23.03 19.31 -29.90
C LEU A 917 -24.02 19.18 -31.06
N ILE A 918 -24.73 20.26 -31.40
CA ILE A 918 -25.59 20.31 -32.59
C ILE A 918 -24.96 21.19 -33.64
N TRP A 919 -24.67 20.63 -34.80
CA TRP A 919 -24.18 21.36 -35.96
C TRP A 919 -25.33 21.74 -36.89
N ASN A 920 -25.43 23.03 -37.21
CA ASN A 920 -26.31 23.53 -38.25
C ASN A 920 -25.57 23.56 -39.58
N MET A 921 -25.92 22.65 -40.48
CA MET A 921 -25.24 22.47 -41.77
C MET A 921 -25.44 23.68 -42.71
N LYS A 922 -26.54 24.41 -42.58
CA LYS A 922 -26.86 25.54 -43.47
C LYS A 922 -26.05 26.79 -43.12
N THR A 923 -25.89 27.06 -41.82
CA THR A 923 -25.17 28.25 -41.34
C THR A 923 -23.73 27.95 -40.89
N ASP A 924 -23.31 26.69 -40.91
CA ASP A 924 -22.02 26.18 -40.46
C ASP A 924 -21.65 26.59 -39.01
N THR A 925 -22.62 26.46 -38.11
CA THR A 925 -22.48 26.87 -36.69
C THR A 925 -22.81 25.74 -35.74
N PHE A 926 -22.09 25.65 -34.62
CA PHE A 926 -22.41 24.78 -33.48
C PHE A 926 -23.36 25.47 -32.49
N HIS A 927 -24.29 24.67 -31.95
CA HIS A 927 -25.33 25.05 -31.00
C HIS A 927 -25.40 24.06 -29.85
N TYR A 928 -25.84 24.54 -28.68
CA TYR A 928 -26.14 23.71 -27.52
C TYR A 928 -27.65 23.46 -27.41
N GLN A 929 -28.10 22.21 -27.44
CA GLN A 929 -29.49 21.86 -27.12
C GLN A 929 -29.53 20.83 -26.01
N ILE A 930 -30.12 21.22 -24.87
CA ILE A 930 -30.22 20.36 -23.70
C ILE A 930 -31.67 20.26 -23.28
N LYS A 931 -32.15 19.02 -23.18
CA LYS A 931 -33.47 18.71 -22.64
C LYS A 931 -33.28 18.18 -21.23
N PHE A 932 -33.45 19.04 -20.23
CA PHE A 932 -33.47 18.60 -18.84
C PHE A 932 -34.76 17.83 -18.53
N PRO A 933 -34.71 16.77 -17.70
CA PRO A 933 -35.92 16.13 -17.19
C PRO A 933 -36.81 17.13 -16.43
N PRO A 934 -38.11 16.84 -16.28
CA PRO A 934 -38.98 17.63 -15.42
C PRO A 934 -38.37 17.74 -14.01
N LYS A 935 -38.57 18.89 -13.36
CA LYS A 935 -38.04 19.13 -12.02
C LYS A 935 -38.69 18.13 -11.05
N SER A 936 -37.88 17.26 -10.44
CA SER A 936 -38.33 16.31 -9.42
C SER A 936 -38.76 17.04 -8.16
N ALA A 937 -39.69 16.47 -7.39
CA ALA A 937 -40.13 17.01 -6.11
C ALA A 937 -39.03 16.99 -5.04
N LEU A 938 -38.04 16.11 -5.19
CA LEU A 938 -36.87 16.00 -4.31
C LEU A 938 -35.60 16.23 -5.13
N ILE A 939 -34.78 17.20 -4.72
CA ILE A 939 -33.47 17.48 -5.33
C ILE A 939 -32.39 16.81 -4.49
N THR A 940 -31.68 15.86 -5.10
CA THR A 940 -30.58 15.13 -4.45
C THR A 940 -29.26 15.39 -5.16
N LYS A 941 -28.16 15.08 -4.48
CA LYS A 941 -26.80 15.14 -5.03
C LYS A 941 -26.68 14.35 -6.35
N ARG A 942 -27.31 13.17 -6.44
CA ARG A 942 -27.32 12.34 -7.66
C ARG A 942 -28.00 13.06 -8.84
N ILE A 943 -29.13 13.73 -8.60
CA ILE A 943 -29.87 14.44 -9.66
C ILE A 943 -29.05 15.63 -10.17
N ILE A 944 -28.49 16.43 -9.26
CA ILE A 944 -27.65 17.58 -9.60
C ILE A 944 -26.45 17.12 -10.45
N LEU A 945 -25.73 16.09 -9.98
CA LEU A 945 -24.58 15.56 -10.73
C LEU A 945 -25.01 15.01 -12.09
N GLY A 946 -26.13 14.28 -12.16
CA GLY A 946 -26.67 13.76 -13.43
C GLY A 946 -27.05 14.85 -14.43
N ASP A 947 -27.62 15.98 -13.96
CA ASP A 947 -27.91 17.14 -14.79
C ASP A 947 -26.62 17.85 -15.25
N ILE A 948 -25.59 17.94 -14.40
CA ILE A 948 -24.28 18.50 -14.79
C ILE A 948 -23.62 17.63 -15.87
N GLN A 949 -23.65 16.30 -15.73
CA GLN A 949 -23.05 15.38 -16.71
C GLN A 949 -23.76 15.36 -18.07
N ARG A 950 -24.98 15.93 -18.17
CA ARG A 950 -25.67 16.15 -19.46
C ARG A 950 -25.12 17.36 -20.22
N LEU A 951 -24.41 18.27 -19.56
CA LEU A 951 -23.73 19.39 -20.19
C LEU A 951 -22.42 18.88 -20.78
N PHE A 952 -22.45 18.52 -22.07
CA PHE A 952 -21.27 18.12 -22.82
C PHE A 952 -20.64 19.36 -23.48
N ASP A 953 -19.44 19.73 -23.05
CA ASP A 953 -18.68 20.89 -23.54
C ASP A 953 -17.20 20.51 -23.69
N PRO A 954 -16.83 19.84 -24.80
CA PRO A 954 -15.50 19.26 -24.98
C PRO A 954 -14.43 20.34 -25.04
N LEU A 955 -14.64 21.44 -25.77
CA LEU A 955 -13.67 22.54 -25.88
C LEU A 955 -13.79 23.60 -24.77
N GLY A 956 -14.76 23.48 -23.88
CA GLY A 956 -14.91 24.40 -22.75
C GLY A 956 -15.49 25.77 -23.10
N TRP A 957 -16.28 25.92 -24.17
CA TRP A 957 -16.82 27.23 -24.56
C TRP A 957 -17.80 27.82 -23.54
N ILE A 958 -18.50 26.96 -22.80
CA ILE A 958 -19.45 27.34 -21.75
C ILE A 958 -18.91 27.00 -20.35
N SER A 959 -17.59 26.76 -20.24
CA SER A 959 -16.91 26.46 -18.99
C SER A 959 -17.16 27.47 -17.85
N PRO A 960 -17.35 28.80 -18.10
CA PRO A 960 -17.70 29.75 -17.04
C PRO A 960 -19.10 29.52 -16.47
N ALA A 961 -20.02 28.94 -17.23
CA ALA A 961 -21.34 28.57 -16.72
C ALA A 961 -21.29 27.22 -15.98
N ILE A 962 -20.57 26.23 -16.54
CA ILE A 962 -20.44 24.90 -15.93
C ILE A 962 -19.71 24.96 -14.58
N ILE A 963 -18.70 25.83 -14.43
CA ILE A 963 -17.92 25.91 -13.18
C ILE A 963 -18.79 26.33 -11.99
N THR A 964 -19.84 27.13 -12.19
CA THR A 964 -20.79 27.51 -11.11
C THR A 964 -21.46 26.27 -10.51
N ALA A 965 -21.87 25.32 -11.36
CA ALA A 965 -22.45 24.05 -10.95
C ALA A 965 -21.41 23.13 -10.29
N LYS A 966 -20.17 23.09 -10.81
CA LYS A 966 -19.06 22.31 -10.24
C LYS A 966 -18.61 22.84 -8.86
N ILE A 967 -18.73 24.15 -8.61
CA ILE A 967 -18.50 24.74 -7.29
C ILE A 967 -19.62 24.34 -6.33
N LEU A 968 -20.88 24.39 -6.77
CA LEU A 968 -22.03 23.98 -5.95
C LEU A 968 -21.92 22.52 -5.50
N ILE A 969 -21.57 21.59 -6.41
CA ILE A 969 -21.39 20.18 -6.03
C ILE A 969 -20.26 20.02 -5.01
N GLN A 970 -19.15 20.78 -5.11
CA GLN A 970 -18.09 20.75 -4.11
C GLN A 970 -18.60 21.20 -2.72
N ASN A 971 -19.48 22.19 -2.67
CA ASN A 971 -20.09 22.63 -1.42
C ASN A 971 -21.01 21.55 -0.81
N ILE A 972 -21.82 20.88 -1.64
CA ILE A 972 -22.63 19.73 -1.21
C ILE A 972 -21.74 18.59 -0.66
N TRP A 973 -20.58 18.34 -1.27
CA TRP A 973 -19.63 17.35 -0.74
C TRP A 973 -19.06 17.74 0.63
N LYS A 974 -18.84 19.04 0.88
CA LYS A 974 -18.39 19.54 2.21
C LYS A 974 -19.47 19.34 3.28
N GLU A 975 -20.74 19.33 2.91
CA GLU A 975 -21.88 19.04 3.80
C GLU A 975 -21.98 17.56 4.20
N ARG A 976 -21.22 16.65 3.56
CA ARG A 976 -21.18 15.20 3.85
C ARG A 976 -22.52 14.46 3.68
N LEU A 977 -23.41 14.96 2.82
CA LEU A 977 -24.69 14.32 2.50
C LEU A 977 -24.51 13.02 1.70
N GLY A 978 -25.46 12.09 1.87
CA GLY A 978 -25.61 10.87 1.07
C GLY A 978 -25.88 11.14 -0.42
N TRP A 979 -25.93 10.08 -1.25
CA TRP A 979 -26.19 10.24 -2.70
C TRP A 979 -27.64 10.62 -3.02
N ASP A 980 -28.57 10.06 -2.27
CA ASP A 980 -30.02 10.16 -2.48
C ASP A 980 -30.72 10.96 -1.36
N GLU A 981 -29.93 11.67 -0.55
CA GLU A 981 -30.39 12.56 0.51
C GLU A 981 -30.75 13.94 -0.07
N GLU A 982 -31.78 14.58 0.49
CA GLU A 982 -32.29 15.88 0.05
C GLU A 982 -31.28 17.00 0.39
N VAL A 983 -31.04 17.90 -0.57
CA VAL A 983 -30.14 19.04 -0.35
C VAL A 983 -30.83 20.14 0.46
N GLY A 984 -30.06 20.94 1.20
CA GLY A 984 -30.61 22.07 1.95
C GLY A 984 -31.30 23.10 1.04
N LYS A 985 -32.33 23.80 1.57
CA LYS A 985 -33.13 24.78 0.82
C LYS A 985 -32.30 25.87 0.12
N SER A 986 -31.21 26.33 0.75
CA SER A 986 -30.30 27.30 0.13
C SER A 986 -29.66 26.77 -1.17
N THR A 987 -29.17 25.54 -1.11
CA THR A 987 -28.54 24.81 -2.23
C THR A 987 -29.55 24.50 -3.33
N GLU A 988 -30.78 24.15 -2.97
CA GLU A 988 -31.88 23.96 -3.93
C GLU A 988 -32.20 25.23 -4.71
N VAL A 989 -32.28 26.38 -4.03
CA VAL A 989 -32.55 27.68 -4.67
C VAL A 989 -31.40 28.06 -5.61
N GLU A 990 -30.15 27.89 -5.17
CA GLU A 990 -28.97 28.16 -5.99
C GLU A 990 -28.91 27.23 -7.22
N TRP A 991 -29.12 25.93 -7.03
CA TRP A 991 -29.19 24.97 -8.13
C TRP A 991 -30.30 25.31 -9.12
N SER A 992 -31.49 25.71 -8.65
CA SER A 992 -32.61 26.09 -9.51
C SER A 992 -32.24 27.28 -10.41
N LYS A 993 -31.57 28.31 -9.87
CA LYS A 993 -31.08 29.46 -10.65
C LYS A 993 -30.06 29.05 -11.71
N ILE A 994 -29.08 28.21 -11.34
CA ILE A 994 -28.07 27.69 -12.27
C ILE A 994 -28.76 26.87 -13.40
N ARG A 995 -29.61 25.92 -13.03
CA ARG A 995 -30.34 25.04 -13.94
C ARG A 995 -31.25 25.80 -14.91
N ASP A 996 -31.95 26.82 -14.43
CA ASP A 996 -32.79 27.67 -15.27
C ASP A 996 -31.97 28.50 -16.26
N SER A 997 -30.78 28.98 -15.86
CA SER A 997 -29.89 29.70 -16.77
C SER A 997 -29.44 28.84 -17.97
N PHE A 998 -29.22 27.53 -17.76
CA PHE A 998 -28.84 26.60 -18.83
C PHE A 998 -29.89 26.43 -19.92
N LYS A 999 -31.16 26.79 -19.69
CA LYS A 999 -32.20 26.76 -20.73
C LYS A 999 -31.88 27.73 -21.89
N HIS A 1000 -31.10 28.78 -21.63
CA HIS A 1000 -30.72 29.77 -22.64
C HIS A 1000 -29.51 29.37 -23.50
N LEU A 1001 -28.90 28.19 -23.26
CA LEU A 1001 -27.71 27.74 -23.99
C LEU A 1001 -27.91 27.64 -25.51
N HIS A 1002 -29.14 27.37 -25.97
CA HIS A 1002 -29.49 27.32 -27.41
C HIS A 1002 -29.30 28.64 -28.15
N ARG A 1003 -29.11 29.76 -27.43
CA ARG A 1003 -28.83 31.07 -28.04
C ARG A 1003 -27.35 31.25 -28.40
N ILE A 1004 -26.45 30.46 -27.81
CA ILE A 1004 -25.01 30.54 -28.09
C ILE A 1004 -24.75 29.86 -29.43
N LYS A 1005 -24.16 30.61 -30.37
CA LYS A 1005 -23.80 30.15 -31.71
C LYS A 1005 -22.30 30.30 -31.90
N ILE A 1006 -21.64 29.21 -32.26
CA ILE A 1006 -20.18 29.18 -32.41
C ILE A 1006 -19.88 28.85 -33.87
N GLN A 1007 -19.15 29.73 -34.55
CA GLN A 1007 -18.74 29.51 -35.93
C GLN A 1007 -17.76 28.35 -35.99
N ARG A 1008 -18.02 27.33 -36.79
CA ARG A 1008 -17.09 26.19 -36.91
C ARG A 1008 -15.81 26.59 -37.63
N TRP A 1009 -15.88 27.45 -38.64
CA TRP A 1009 -14.71 27.83 -39.45
C TRP A 1009 -14.13 29.19 -39.00
N MET A 1010 -12.81 29.26 -38.80
CA MET A 1010 -12.11 30.49 -38.36
C MET A 1010 -11.94 31.56 -39.45
N GLY A 1011 -12.22 31.23 -40.72
CA GLY A 1011 -12.09 32.20 -41.82
C GLY A 1011 -10.70 32.29 -42.45
N LYS A 1012 -9.83 31.27 -42.26
CA LYS A 1012 -8.44 31.22 -42.74
C LYS A 1012 -8.35 31.02 -44.26
N GLU A 1013 -7.56 31.86 -44.93
CA GLU A 1013 -7.14 31.75 -46.34
C GLU A 1013 -5.65 31.34 -46.45
N VAL A 1014 -5.13 31.07 -47.67
CA VAL A 1014 -3.77 30.47 -47.85
C VAL A 1014 -2.65 31.33 -47.26
N ASN A 1015 -2.75 32.64 -47.44
CA ASN A 1015 -1.70 33.59 -47.09
C ASN A 1015 -1.88 34.19 -45.69
N ASP A 1016 -2.86 33.73 -44.92
CA ASP A 1016 -3.18 34.30 -43.61
C ASP A 1016 -2.27 33.72 -42.52
N GLU A 1017 -1.76 34.59 -41.64
CA GLU A 1017 -0.98 34.19 -40.48
C GLU A 1017 -1.88 33.98 -39.26
N ILE A 1018 -1.64 32.87 -38.53
CA ILE A 1018 -2.36 32.55 -37.29
C ILE A 1018 -1.41 32.63 -36.10
N TYR A 1019 -1.87 33.34 -35.07
CA TYR A 1019 -1.23 33.43 -33.77
C TYR A 1019 -2.17 32.95 -32.66
N LEU A 1020 -1.62 32.31 -31.63
CA LEU A 1020 -2.35 31.84 -30.45
C LEU A 1020 -2.04 32.72 -29.24
N HIS A 1021 -3.09 33.17 -28.56
CA HIS A 1021 -3.00 33.96 -27.34
C HIS A 1021 -3.75 33.26 -26.21
N GLY A 1022 -3.00 32.79 -25.23
CA GLY A 1022 -3.51 32.09 -24.07
C GLY A 1022 -3.57 32.98 -22.82
N TYR A 1023 -4.65 32.93 -22.06
CA TYR A 1023 -4.85 33.70 -20.83
C TYR A 1023 -5.17 32.76 -19.65
N CYS A 1024 -4.57 33.02 -18.48
CA CYS A 1024 -4.90 32.30 -17.26
C CYS A 1024 -5.24 33.23 -16.10
N ASP A 1025 -6.06 32.72 -15.20
CA ASP A 1025 -6.41 33.36 -13.94
C ASP A 1025 -6.82 32.32 -12.88
N ALA A 1026 -6.77 32.71 -11.61
CA ALA A 1026 -7.27 31.91 -10.51
C ALA A 1026 -8.01 32.74 -9.46
N SER A 1027 -9.10 32.18 -8.95
CA SER A 1027 -9.80 32.63 -7.77
C SER A 1027 -9.66 31.60 -6.64
N ILE A 1028 -10.13 31.96 -5.44
CA ILE A 1028 -10.21 31.04 -4.29
C ILE A 1028 -11.16 29.86 -4.59
N LYS A 1029 -12.07 30.00 -5.57
CA LYS A 1029 -13.09 28.98 -5.91
C LYS A 1029 -12.66 28.07 -7.06
N ALA A 1030 -12.00 28.60 -8.08
CA ALA A 1030 -11.61 27.87 -9.28
C ALA A 1030 -10.50 28.61 -10.03
N TYR A 1031 -9.82 27.91 -10.94
CA TYR A 1031 -8.83 28.49 -11.85
C TYR A 1031 -9.14 28.11 -13.30
N CYS A 1032 -8.75 28.99 -14.22
CA CYS A 1032 -9.15 28.95 -15.62
C CYS A 1032 -7.97 29.21 -16.56
N ALA A 1033 -7.99 28.56 -17.70
CA ALA A 1033 -7.16 28.86 -18.86
C ALA A 1033 -8.04 28.95 -20.11
N VAL A 1034 -7.79 29.92 -20.99
CA VAL A 1034 -8.52 30.13 -22.25
C VAL A 1034 -7.55 30.50 -23.36
N VAL A 1035 -7.77 29.97 -24.56
CA VAL A 1035 -6.93 30.21 -25.74
C VAL A 1035 -7.76 30.83 -26.85
N TYR A 1036 -7.24 31.91 -27.43
CA TYR A 1036 -7.80 32.61 -28.58
C TYR A 1036 -6.89 32.47 -29.79
N TYR A 1037 -7.48 32.43 -30.98
CA TYR A 1037 -6.73 32.67 -32.20
C TYR A 1037 -6.76 34.15 -32.57
N ARG A 1038 -5.71 34.58 -33.26
CA ARG A 1038 -5.62 35.86 -33.95
C ARG A 1038 -5.18 35.59 -35.39
N LEU A 1039 -6.11 35.77 -36.33
CA LEU A 1039 -5.90 35.62 -37.76
C LEU A 1039 -5.59 36.99 -38.36
N LYS A 1040 -4.41 37.14 -38.95
CA LYS A 1040 -4.01 38.34 -39.68
C LYS A 1040 -4.17 38.08 -41.17
N LYS A 1041 -5.19 38.70 -41.77
CA LYS A 1041 -5.45 38.58 -43.21
C LYS A 1041 -4.45 39.38 -44.04
N GLU A 1042 -4.28 38.98 -45.29
CA GLU A 1042 -3.42 39.70 -46.26
C GLU A 1042 -3.86 41.17 -46.46
N ASN A 1043 -5.16 41.45 -46.37
CA ASN A 1043 -5.72 42.81 -46.44
C ASN A 1043 -5.47 43.67 -45.18
N GLY A 1044 -4.81 43.12 -44.15
CA GLY A 1044 -4.54 43.79 -42.86
C GLY A 1044 -5.71 43.75 -41.86
N GLU A 1045 -6.83 43.09 -42.19
CA GLU A 1045 -7.94 42.82 -41.26
C GLU A 1045 -7.51 41.77 -40.22
N VAL A 1046 -7.82 42.02 -38.96
CA VAL A 1046 -7.53 41.08 -37.87
C VAL A 1046 -8.84 40.48 -37.37
N ARG A 1047 -8.90 39.15 -37.31
CA ARG A 1047 -10.02 38.41 -36.71
C ARG A 1047 -9.56 37.64 -35.49
N THR A 1048 -10.36 37.67 -34.44
CA THR A 1048 -10.10 36.97 -33.18
C THR A 1048 -11.30 36.14 -32.78
N GLY A 1049 -11.05 35.05 -32.05
CA GLY A 1049 -12.10 34.23 -31.49
C GLY A 1049 -11.55 33.19 -30.52
N ILE A 1050 -12.41 32.73 -29.62
CA ILE A 1050 -12.08 31.65 -28.68
C ILE A 1050 -11.91 30.32 -29.43
N ILE A 1051 -10.87 29.56 -29.09
CA ILE A 1051 -10.67 28.18 -29.58
C ILE A 1051 -11.14 27.20 -28.51
N ALA A 1052 -10.51 27.27 -27.32
CA ALA A 1052 -10.75 26.33 -26.25
C ALA A 1052 -10.52 26.98 -24.88
N SER A 1053 -11.18 26.45 -23.86
CA SER A 1053 -10.93 26.80 -22.47
C SER A 1053 -11.01 25.58 -21.54
N ARG A 1054 -10.38 25.70 -20.37
CA ARG A 1054 -10.39 24.68 -19.32
C ARG A 1054 -10.57 25.35 -17.96
N THR A 1055 -11.48 24.84 -17.15
CA THR A 1055 -11.69 25.28 -15.77
C THR A 1055 -11.57 24.11 -14.80
N LYS A 1056 -10.95 24.36 -13.64
CA LYS A 1056 -10.85 23.40 -12.55
C LYS A 1056 -11.25 24.05 -11.22
N VAL A 1057 -12.03 23.34 -10.41
CA VAL A 1057 -12.42 23.80 -9.07
C VAL A 1057 -11.18 23.79 -8.16
N ALA A 1058 -11.01 24.83 -7.35
CA ALA A 1058 -9.91 24.92 -6.40
C ALA A 1058 -9.98 23.77 -5.37
N PRO A 1059 -8.85 23.19 -4.94
CA PRO A 1059 -8.85 22.12 -3.95
C PRO A 1059 -9.53 22.52 -2.64
N VAL A 1060 -10.18 21.55 -1.97
CA VAL A 1060 -10.83 21.78 -0.66
C VAL A 1060 -9.82 22.19 0.40
N LYS A 1061 -8.58 21.68 0.31
CA LYS A 1061 -7.48 22.13 1.16
C LYS A 1061 -7.08 23.55 0.76
N VAL A 1062 -7.07 24.47 1.71
CA VAL A 1062 -6.72 25.87 1.47
C VAL A 1062 -5.29 25.95 0.92
N ILE A 1063 -5.18 26.49 -0.29
CA ILE A 1063 -3.93 26.82 -0.98
C ILE A 1063 -3.91 28.34 -1.14
N SER A 1064 -2.74 28.96 -1.05
CA SER A 1064 -2.60 30.42 -1.25
C SER A 1064 -2.98 30.81 -2.68
N LEU A 1065 -3.54 32.01 -2.86
CA LEU A 1065 -3.94 32.52 -4.17
C LEU A 1065 -2.80 32.46 -5.21
N PRO A 1066 -1.54 32.86 -4.90
CA PRO A 1066 -0.44 32.76 -5.87
C PRO A 1066 -0.16 31.34 -6.35
N ARG A 1067 -0.33 30.34 -5.48
CA ARG A 1067 -0.16 28.93 -5.86
C ARG A 1067 -1.32 28.44 -6.74
N LEU A 1068 -2.52 29.00 -6.59
CA LEU A 1068 -3.65 28.73 -7.50
C LEU A 1068 -3.45 29.42 -8.86
N GLU A 1069 -2.94 30.65 -8.87
CA GLU A 1069 -2.56 31.37 -10.09
C GLU A 1069 -1.49 30.58 -10.87
N LEU A 1070 -0.48 30.04 -10.18
CA LEU A 1070 0.51 29.14 -10.79
C LEU A 1070 -0.12 27.86 -11.35
N CYS A 1071 -1.13 27.28 -10.69
CA CYS A 1071 -1.89 26.15 -11.24
C CYS A 1071 -2.68 26.55 -12.50
N GLY A 1072 -3.22 27.77 -12.56
CA GLY A 1072 -3.82 28.35 -13.75
C GLY A 1072 -2.82 28.47 -14.91
N ALA A 1073 -1.59 28.89 -14.62
CA ALA A 1073 -0.51 28.96 -15.60
C ALA A 1073 -0.08 27.58 -16.13
N VAL A 1074 -0.02 26.54 -15.27
CA VAL A 1074 0.20 25.15 -15.71
C VAL A 1074 -0.93 24.69 -16.64
N LEU A 1075 -2.19 24.97 -16.27
CA LEU A 1075 -3.34 24.60 -17.09
C LEU A 1075 -3.29 25.27 -18.47
N LEU A 1076 -2.83 26.52 -18.52
CA LEU A 1076 -2.66 27.25 -19.77
C LEU A 1076 -1.52 26.71 -20.62
N ALA A 1077 -0.36 26.41 -20.04
CA ALA A 1077 0.79 25.88 -20.77
C ALA A 1077 0.42 24.57 -21.49
N ARG A 1078 -0.31 23.68 -20.80
CA ARG A 1078 -0.82 22.43 -21.39
C ARG A 1078 -1.83 22.70 -22.51
N LEU A 1079 -2.85 23.53 -22.26
CA LEU A 1079 -3.90 23.82 -23.23
C LEU A 1079 -3.34 24.50 -24.50
N LEU A 1080 -2.41 25.44 -24.34
CA LEU A 1080 -1.78 26.15 -25.45
C LEU A 1080 -0.93 25.21 -26.31
N THR A 1081 -0.25 24.25 -25.68
CA THR A 1081 0.54 23.20 -26.36
C THR A 1081 -0.37 22.28 -27.18
N GLN A 1082 -1.46 21.79 -26.58
CA GLN A 1082 -2.46 20.95 -27.25
C GLN A 1082 -3.07 21.65 -28.47
N VAL A 1083 -3.51 22.90 -28.31
CA VAL A 1083 -4.11 23.68 -29.41
C VAL A 1083 -3.07 23.97 -30.51
N ARG A 1084 -1.82 24.27 -30.15
CA ARG A 1084 -0.73 24.49 -31.10
C ARG A 1084 -0.46 23.25 -31.95
N GLU A 1085 -0.38 22.09 -31.32
CA GLU A 1085 -0.11 20.81 -31.98
C GLU A 1085 -1.28 20.41 -32.89
N ALA A 1086 -2.52 20.54 -32.41
CA ALA A 1086 -3.72 20.31 -33.22
C ALA A 1086 -3.76 21.19 -34.49
N LEU A 1087 -3.38 22.46 -34.37
CA LEU A 1087 -3.35 23.40 -35.50
C LEU A 1087 -2.05 23.34 -36.32
N ARG A 1088 -1.09 22.50 -35.92
CA ARG A 1088 0.26 22.38 -36.54
C ARG A 1088 0.97 23.73 -36.68
N LEU A 1089 0.85 24.59 -35.67
CA LEU A 1089 1.46 25.93 -35.67
C LEU A 1089 2.89 25.88 -35.10
N PRO A 1090 3.81 26.71 -35.63
CA PRO A 1090 5.14 26.82 -35.07
C PRO A 1090 5.07 27.45 -33.66
N GLU A 1091 6.00 27.05 -32.79
CA GLU A 1091 6.08 27.54 -31.42
C GLU A 1091 6.23 29.08 -31.34
N SER A 1092 6.81 29.70 -32.37
CA SER A 1092 6.94 31.15 -32.49
C SER A 1092 5.63 31.92 -32.46
N ASN A 1093 4.51 31.25 -32.74
CA ASN A 1093 3.20 31.86 -32.90
C ASN A 1093 2.32 31.77 -31.65
N SER A 1094 2.83 31.24 -30.53
CA SER A 1094 2.08 31.08 -29.28
C SER A 1094 2.56 32.04 -28.19
N TYR A 1095 1.61 32.71 -27.53
CA TYR A 1095 1.86 33.70 -26.47
C TYR A 1095 0.98 33.42 -25.24
N ALA A 1096 1.55 33.51 -24.05
CA ALA A 1096 0.84 33.29 -22.79
C ALA A 1096 0.75 34.56 -21.94
N TRP A 1097 -0.39 34.77 -21.29
CA TRP A 1097 -0.73 35.99 -20.55
C TRP A 1097 -1.29 35.65 -19.17
N THR A 1098 -0.80 36.36 -18.15
CA THR A 1098 -1.31 36.29 -16.77
C THR A 1098 -1.30 37.68 -16.14
N ASP A 1099 -2.23 37.95 -15.23
CA ASP A 1099 -2.24 39.17 -14.42
C ASP A 1099 -1.47 39.02 -13.10
N SER A 1100 -1.04 37.80 -12.76
CA SER A 1100 -0.22 37.55 -11.59
C SER A 1100 1.25 37.90 -11.84
N THR A 1101 1.67 39.03 -11.26
CA THR A 1101 3.09 39.43 -11.24
C THR A 1101 3.94 38.46 -10.40
N VAL A 1102 3.36 37.76 -9.43
CA VAL A 1102 4.06 36.74 -8.62
C VAL A 1102 4.40 35.52 -9.47
N VAL A 1103 3.46 35.05 -10.29
CA VAL A 1103 3.72 33.94 -11.23
C VAL A 1103 4.81 34.32 -12.23
N LEU A 1104 4.74 35.52 -12.82
CA LEU A 1104 5.78 36.01 -13.73
C LEU A 1104 7.16 36.10 -13.05
N SER A 1105 7.21 36.50 -11.76
CA SER A 1105 8.43 36.52 -10.95
C SER A 1105 9.00 35.12 -10.71
N TRP A 1106 8.13 34.13 -10.44
CA TRP A 1106 8.56 32.73 -10.30
C TRP A 1106 9.07 32.13 -11.61
N LEU A 1107 8.42 32.42 -12.74
CA LEU A 1107 8.84 31.95 -14.07
C LEU A 1107 10.17 32.55 -14.53
N SER A 1108 10.49 33.76 -14.07
CA SER A 1108 11.73 34.45 -14.42
C SER A 1108 12.92 34.07 -13.54
N GLY A 1109 12.68 33.42 -12.39
CA GLY A 1109 13.74 32.98 -11.49
C GLY A 1109 14.16 31.53 -11.68
N ASP A 1110 15.33 31.16 -11.17
CA ASP A 1110 15.83 29.78 -11.24
C ASP A 1110 14.86 28.80 -10.52
N PRO A 1111 14.37 27.74 -11.20
CA PRO A 1111 13.46 26.77 -10.60
C PRO A 1111 13.99 26.12 -9.31
N ASN A 1112 15.31 25.98 -9.16
CA ASN A 1112 15.94 25.38 -7.98
C ASN A 1112 15.85 26.26 -6.73
N ARG A 1113 15.66 27.57 -6.89
CA ARG A 1113 15.51 28.52 -5.77
C ARG A 1113 14.20 28.34 -5.01
N TRP A 1114 13.15 27.86 -5.69
CA TRP A 1114 11.80 27.75 -5.14
C TRP A 1114 11.59 26.44 -4.36
N LYS A 1115 10.67 26.43 -3.40
CA LYS A 1115 10.22 25.19 -2.74
C LYS A 1115 9.57 24.25 -3.77
N GLN A 1116 9.62 22.95 -3.48
CA GLN A 1116 9.27 21.85 -4.39
C GLN A 1116 7.93 22.03 -5.14
N PHE A 1117 6.88 22.55 -4.49
CA PHE A 1117 5.58 22.77 -5.14
C PHE A 1117 5.64 23.76 -6.31
N VAL A 1118 6.35 24.87 -6.11
CA VAL A 1118 6.52 25.94 -7.11
C VAL A 1118 7.55 25.50 -8.14
N SER A 1119 8.69 24.97 -7.68
CA SER A 1119 9.79 24.46 -8.52
C SER A 1119 9.29 23.51 -9.61
N ASN A 1120 8.58 22.44 -9.24
CA ASN A 1120 8.10 21.44 -10.20
C ASN A 1120 7.13 22.02 -11.25
N ARG A 1121 6.27 22.97 -10.86
CA ARG A 1121 5.29 23.60 -11.76
C ARG A 1121 5.93 24.64 -12.68
N VAL A 1122 6.92 25.37 -12.18
CA VAL A 1122 7.69 26.32 -12.99
C VAL A 1122 8.45 25.57 -14.07
N VAL A 1123 9.11 24.46 -13.74
CA VAL A 1123 9.78 23.59 -14.74
C VAL A 1123 8.77 23.15 -15.80
N GLU A 1124 7.63 22.59 -15.38
CA GLU A 1124 6.61 22.13 -16.32
C GLU A 1124 6.08 23.24 -17.23
N ILE A 1125 5.84 24.45 -16.69
CA ILE A 1125 5.41 25.59 -17.51
C ILE A 1125 6.49 25.95 -18.54
N LEU A 1126 7.75 26.04 -18.11
CA LEU A 1126 8.87 26.48 -18.95
C LEU A 1126 9.25 25.45 -20.02
N ASP A 1127 9.03 24.15 -19.76
CA ASP A 1127 9.21 23.08 -20.75
C ASP A 1127 8.19 23.17 -21.90
N ASN A 1128 7.01 23.72 -21.64
CA ASN A 1128 5.93 23.85 -22.63
C ASN A 1128 5.85 25.24 -23.29
N VAL A 1129 6.06 26.30 -22.51
CA VAL A 1129 6.03 27.69 -22.97
C VAL A 1129 7.19 28.46 -22.35
N PRO A 1130 8.19 28.88 -23.15
CA PRO A 1130 9.39 29.52 -22.63
C PRO A 1130 9.07 30.88 -21.98
N CYS A 1131 9.83 31.26 -20.96
CA CYS A 1131 9.62 32.51 -20.21
C CYS A 1131 9.57 33.76 -21.11
N SER A 1132 10.26 33.76 -22.26
CA SER A 1132 10.28 34.87 -23.22
C SER A 1132 8.91 35.17 -23.85
N ARG A 1133 7.97 34.21 -23.79
CA ARG A 1133 6.61 34.24 -24.35
C ARG A 1133 5.52 34.51 -23.32
N TRP A 1134 5.89 34.72 -22.05
CA TRP A 1134 4.98 35.10 -20.98
C TRP A 1134 4.90 36.61 -20.82
N TYR A 1135 3.68 37.14 -20.79
CA TYR A 1135 3.41 38.58 -20.70
C TYR A 1135 2.37 38.88 -19.63
N HIS A 1136 2.40 40.12 -19.15
CA HIS A 1136 1.44 40.61 -18.18
C HIS A 1136 0.20 41.16 -18.88
N VAL A 1137 -0.99 40.76 -18.42
CA VAL A 1137 -2.28 41.38 -18.80
C VAL A 1137 -2.92 42.05 -17.58
N ARG A 1138 -3.67 43.13 -17.75
CA ARG A 1138 -4.41 43.73 -16.63
C ARG A 1138 -5.61 42.85 -16.30
N SER A 1139 -5.94 42.65 -15.02
CA SER A 1139 -7.06 41.79 -14.61
C SER A 1139 -8.41 42.14 -15.25
N LYS A 1140 -8.67 43.44 -15.53
CA LYS A 1140 -9.90 43.88 -16.23
C LYS A 1140 -9.97 43.43 -17.70
N ASP A 1141 -8.82 43.22 -18.32
CA ASP A 1141 -8.67 42.80 -19.71
C ASP A 1141 -8.41 41.28 -19.80
N ASN A 1142 -8.40 40.56 -18.67
CA ASN A 1142 -8.10 39.13 -18.62
C ASN A 1142 -9.41 38.31 -18.75
N PRO A 1143 -9.66 37.65 -19.89
CA PRO A 1143 -10.88 36.86 -20.08
C PRO A 1143 -10.95 35.63 -19.15
N ALA A 1144 -9.82 35.14 -18.63
CA ALA A 1144 -9.80 33.99 -17.74
C ALA A 1144 -10.46 34.26 -16.37
N ASP A 1145 -10.59 35.52 -15.94
CA ASP A 1145 -11.27 35.91 -14.70
C ASP A 1145 -12.76 35.54 -14.72
N ILE A 1146 -13.38 35.55 -15.91
CA ILE A 1146 -14.77 35.14 -16.11
C ILE A 1146 -14.92 33.64 -15.80
N GLY A 1147 -13.98 32.82 -16.27
CA GLY A 1147 -13.98 31.37 -16.04
C GLY A 1147 -13.50 30.95 -14.65
N SER A 1148 -12.63 31.71 -14.00
CA SER A 1148 -12.13 31.43 -12.65
C SER A 1148 -13.18 31.74 -11.57
N ARG A 1149 -14.10 32.67 -11.83
CA ARG A 1149 -15.20 33.05 -10.91
C ARG A 1149 -16.53 32.40 -11.26
N GLY A 1150 -16.79 32.18 -12.55
CA GLY A 1150 -18.03 31.65 -13.09
C GLY A 1150 -19.12 32.71 -13.29
N VAL A 1151 -19.98 32.49 -14.28
CA VAL A 1151 -21.06 33.40 -14.69
C VAL A 1151 -22.27 32.63 -15.21
N TYR A 1152 -23.48 33.15 -14.98
CA TYR A 1152 -24.70 32.55 -15.53
C TYR A 1152 -24.78 32.72 -17.05
N VAL A 1153 -25.42 31.76 -17.74
CA VAL A 1153 -25.52 31.74 -19.21
C VAL A 1153 -26.08 33.03 -19.80
N GLY A 1154 -27.08 33.65 -19.16
CA GLY A 1154 -27.66 34.91 -19.62
C GLY A 1154 -26.63 36.03 -19.80
N ASN A 1155 -25.68 36.14 -18.86
CA ASN A 1155 -24.62 37.15 -18.92
C ASN A 1155 -23.45 36.70 -19.80
N LEU A 1156 -23.28 35.38 -20.01
CA LEU A 1156 -22.23 34.83 -20.86
C LEU A 1156 -22.50 35.09 -22.34
N ILE A 1157 -23.76 35.07 -22.78
CA ILE A 1157 -24.15 35.25 -24.19
C ILE A 1157 -23.66 36.59 -24.73
N ASP A 1158 -23.81 37.68 -23.97
CA ASP A 1158 -23.48 39.03 -24.40
C ASP A 1158 -22.04 39.46 -24.01
N ASN A 1159 -21.22 38.55 -23.47
CA ASN A 1159 -19.88 38.85 -22.98
C ASN A 1159 -18.83 38.85 -24.10
N LYS A 1160 -18.58 40.01 -24.70
CA LYS A 1160 -17.58 40.17 -25.77
C LYS A 1160 -16.16 39.75 -25.35
N LEU A 1161 -15.76 40.05 -24.12
CA LEU A 1161 -14.42 39.72 -23.62
C LEU A 1161 -14.17 38.20 -23.64
N TRP A 1162 -15.17 37.39 -23.27
CA TRP A 1162 -15.07 35.93 -23.32
C TRP A 1162 -15.02 35.36 -24.75
N TRP A 1163 -15.86 35.87 -25.66
CA TRP A 1163 -15.97 35.28 -27.01
C TRP A 1163 -14.89 35.78 -27.99
N GLU A 1164 -14.54 37.06 -27.92
CA GLU A 1164 -13.66 37.72 -28.89
C GLU A 1164 -12.25 38.01 -28.34
N GLY A 1165 -12.06 37.88 -27.01
CA GLY A 1165 -10.82 38.24 -26.31
C GLY A 1165 -10.71 39.75 -26.04
N PRO A 1166 -9.60 40.21 -25.44
CA PRO A 1166 -9.39 41.64 -25.18
C PRO A 1166 -9.21 42.45 -26.47
N GLU A 1167 -9.66 43.71 -26.46
CA GLU A 1167 -9.60 44.61 -27.63
C GLU A 1167 -8.16 44.81 -28.15
N SER A 1168 -7.14 44.66 -27.29
CA SER A 1168 -5.74 44.73 -27.69
C SER A 1168 -5.33 43.65 -28.71
N LEU A 1169 -6.05 42.53 -28.80
CA LEU A 1169 -5.79 41.51 -29.82
C LEU A 1169 -6.26 41.93 -31.22
N LYS A 1170 -7.25 42.83 -31.30
CA LYS A 1170 -7.80 43.35 -32.56
C LYS A 1170 -6.97 44.48 -33.15
N GLU A 1171 -6.05 45.07 -32.36
CA GLU A 1171 -5.11 46.08 -32.85
C GLU A 1171 -4.15 45.47 -33.91
N LYS A 1172 -3.66 46.31 -34.84
CA LYS A 1172 -2.75 45.87 -35.92
C LYS A 1172 -1.46 45.25 -35.37
N ASP A 1173 -0.92 45.85 -34.32
CA ASP A 1173 0.26 45.38 -33.59
C ASP A 1173 -0.09 45.14 -32.13
N VAL A 1174 0.14 43.92 -31.63
CA VAL A 1174 -0.11 43.58 -30.23
C VAL A 1174 1.00 44.18 -29.38
N LYS A 1175 0.64 45.00 -28.38
CA LYS A 1175 1.61 45.59 -27.44
C LYS A 1175 2.09 44.54 -26.45
N PHE A 1176 3.34 44.13 -26.60
CA PHE A 1176 4.02 43.22 -25.68
C PHE A 1176 4.64 44.00 -24.51
N SER A 1177 3.87 44.30 -23.47
CA SER A 1177 4.43 44.91 -22.25
C SER A 1177 5.09 43.85 -21.37
N ARG A 1178 6.42 43.79 -21.39
CA ARG A 1178 7.17 43.10 -20.33
C ARG A 1178 7.19 44.00 -19.09
N PHE A 1179 6.47 43.58 -18.05
CA PHE A 1179 6.47 44.28 -16.77
C PHE A 1179 7.87 44.18 -16.14
N THR A 1180 8.35 45.25 -15.49
CA THR A 1180 9.61 45.18 -14.72
C THR A 1180 9.38 44.27 -13.52
N ILE A 1181 9.92 43.06 -13.57
CA ILE A 1181 9.65 42.02 -12.57
C ILE A 1181 10.46 42.33 -11.32
N ASN A 1182 9.78 42.70 -10.24
CA ASN A 1182 10.41 42.75 -8.94
C ASN A 1182 10.66 41.31 -8.45
N PRO A 1183 11.86 40.98 -7.96
CA PRO A 1183 12.15 39.66 -7.43
C PRO A 1183 11.28 39.39 -6.20
N THR A 1184 10.55 38.27 -6.20
CA THR A 1184 9.73 37.85 -5.05
C THR A 1184 10.54 37.01 -4.07
N GLU A 1185 10.32 37.22 -2.77
CA GLU A 1185 10.87 36.39 -1.70
C GLU A 1185 9.95 35.22 -1.29
N LEU A 1186 8.74 35.18 -1.84
CA LEU A 1186 7.76 34.15 -1.53
C LEU A 1186 8.23 32.78 -2.02
N GLU A 1187 8.16 31.78 -1.13
CA GLU A 1187 8.48 30.38 -1.42
C GLU A 1187 9.95 30.10 -1.79
N ILE A 1188 10.88 30.98 -1.42
CA ILE A 1188 12.33 30.67 -1.49
C ILE A 1188 12.67 29.54 -0.50
N LYS A 1189 13.55 28.62 -0.90
CA LYS A 1189 14.16 27.63 0.00
C LYS A 1189 15.04 28.34 1.04
N LYS A 1190 14.77 28.14 2.33
CA LYS A 1190 15.67 28.59 3.40
C LYS A 1190 16.93 27.74 3.35
N ILE A 1191 18.03 28.29 2.84
CA ILE A 1191 19.35 27.70 2.97
C ILE A 1191 19.78 27.92 4.42
N PRO A 1192 20.14 26.87 5.19
CA PRO A 1192 20.74 27.07 6.51
C PRO A 1192 22.01 27.90 6.35
N PHE A 1193 22.05 29.05 7.03
CA PHE A 1193 23.22 29.90 7.10
C PHE A 1193 24.37 29.12 7.78
N GLU A 1194 25.44 28.87 7.04
CA GLU A 1194 26.80 28.84 7.58
C GLU A 1194 27.81 29.11 6.43
N ILE A 1195 28.42 30.30 6.51
CA ILE A 1195 29.76 30.71 6.02
C ILE A 1195 29.94 30.86 4.49
N SER A 1196 30.48 31.96 3.94
CA SER A 1196 30.74 33.35 4.36
C SER A 1196 31.20 34.11 3.10
N GLU A 1197 31.15 35.44 3.15
CA GLU A 1197 32.04 36.32 2.41
C GLU A 1197 33.50 35.82 2.52
N VAL A 1198 34.17 35.61 1.36
CA VAL A 1198 35.55 35.99 0.99
C VAL A 1198 35.60 36.01 -0.54
#